data_AF-A0A1A7KGF0-F1
#
_entry.id   AF-A0A1A7KGF0-F1
#
_cell.length_a   1.000
_cell.length_b   1.000
_cell.length_c   1.000
_cell.angle_alpha   90.00
_cell.angle_beta   90.00
_cell.angle_gamma   90.00
#
_symmetry.space_group_name_H-M   'P 1'
#
loop_
_entity.id
_entity.type
_entity.pdbx_description
1 polymer ?
#
loop_
_entity_poly.entity_id
_entity_poly.type
_entity_poly.pdbx_seq_one_letter_code
_entity_poly.pdbx_strand_id
1 'polypeptide(L)'
;MKKNAKERAELTTNINASKIENEKIRATIKKDFPHVKNPSKNDIVRYKLYQELSYNAFKNLYTDEKIDYEKLYSKTYDIDHIIPQSKVFDDSFSNKVLVPRQSNLDKGNKTAYDFMSNKSAENLEKYLSIVETLFKEKKITKAKYQKLLKQESEIGDGFIDRDLRDSQYIAKKARNLLYEICRVVTPTTGSVTARLREDWDLVNIMQELNFDKFKALGLTEMVEKKDGSFKERIVDWSKRNDHRHHAMDALTVAFTKHNHIQYLNFLNARKNETHKEHNVIIGIEDKETTWKKDDDGNKKRVFKLPIPNFRQVAKEHLENILVSHKAKNKVVTKNKNKTKSKNGERTKVELTPRGQLHKETVYGKYQYYINKDEKISAKFNEEIISKVAHPIYKNLLLQRLSENENDPKKAFAGKNVLTKNPIHLNDEKTETLPEIVKLTWLEEDYSIRKDITPDNFKDVKTIEKILDEGVKRILLRRLNEFDNDPKKAFSDLEKNPIWLNEEKRISIKRVTISGVKNAEFLHYKKDHFGNEILDDNGQKISVDFVSTGNNHHVAIYRDEKGNLQERVVSLFDAVQLVNSGEPVIDKTYNQGLGWQFLFTMKQNEYFVFSNEKTGFNPKEIDLLDAENKKKISPNLFRVQKISSKDYMFNNHLETVAISGEILKTKKELSGVMYHYIQTPARLKDIIKVRLNHLGDIVKIGEY
;
A
#
# COMPACT_ATOMS: atom_id res chain seq x y z
N MET A 1 1.10 -8.60 -15.80
CA MET A 1 1.48 -9.26 -14.52
C MET A 1 0.91 -10.66 -14.51
N LYS A 2 1.64 -11.62 -13.92
CA LYS A 2 1.41 -13.06 -14.11
C LYS A 2 0.37 -13.73 -13.19
N LYS A 3 -0.11 -13.02 -12.18
CA LYS A 3 -0.85 -13.58 -11.04
C LYS A 3 -2.06 -12.72 -10.70
N ASN A 4 -3.17 -13.35 -10.34
CA ASN A 4 -4.37 -12.64 -9.89
C ASN A 4 -4.15 -11.99 -8.49
N ALA A 5 -5.13 -11.25 -7.97
CA ALA A 5 -4.97 -10.56 -6.68
C ALA A 5 -4.71 -11.53 -5.51
N LYS A 6 -5.41 -12.68 -5.49
CA LYS A 6 -5.28 -13.71 -4.44
C LYS A 6 -3.90 -14.37 -4.48
N GLU A 7 -3.46 -14.81 -5.66
CA GLU A 7 -2.13 -15.41 -5.85
C GLU A 7 -0.98 -14.44 -5.52
N ARG A 8 -1.19 -13.12 -5.75
CA ARG A 8 -0.23 -12.09 -5.33
C ARG A 8 -0.22 -11.89 -3.82
N ALA A 9 -1.38 -11.93 -3.18
CA ALA A 9 -1.48 -11.86 -1.72
C ALA A 9 -0.78 -13.07 -1.07
N GLU A 10 -1.08 -14.30 -1.53
CA GLU A 10 -0.41 -15.52 -1.07
C GLU A 10 1.10 -15.47 -1.27
N LEU A 11 1.56 -15.02 -2.45
CA LEU A 11 3.00 -14.84 -2.71
C LEU A 11 3.63 -13.82 -1.76
N THR A 12 2.93 -12.73 -1.44
CA THR A 12 3.42 -11.72 -0.49
C THR A 12 3.53 -12.30 0.92
N THR A 13 2.51 -13.04 1.36
CA THR A 13 2.53 -13.76 2.65
C THR A 13 3.69 -14.74 2.73
N ASN A 14 3.90 -15.55 1.69
CA ASN A 14 5.01 -16.52 1.64
C ASN A 14 6.38 -15.84 1.63
N ILE A 15 6.53 -14.71 0.94
CA ILE A 15 7.77 -13.90 0.96
C ILE A 15 8.03 -13.36 2.36
N ASN A 16 7.00 -12.83 3.04
CA ASN A 16 7.16 -12.30 4.40
C ASN A 16 7.51 -13.39 5.40
N ALA A 17 6.84 -14.55 5.34
CA ALA A 17 7.18 -15.71 6.16
C ALA A 17 8.63 -16.16 5.92
N SER A 18 9.06 -16.21 4.65
CA SER A 18 10.45 -16.52 4.29
C SER A 18 11.45 -15.47 4.79
N LYS A 19 11.08 -14.18 4.82
CA LYS A 19 11.93 -13.11 5.37
C LYS A 19 12.18 -13.33 6.86
N ILE A 20 11.12 -13.58 7.63
CA ILE A 20 11.19 -13.83 9.08
C ILE A 20 12.04 -15.08 9.37
N GLU A 21 11.82 -16.17 8.63
CA GLU A 21 12.61 -17.39 8.76
C GLU A 21 14.10 -17.14 8.46
N ASN A 22 14.40 -16.40 7.39
CA ASN A 22 15.77 -16.05 7.03
C ASN A 22 16.45 -15.19 8.11
N GLU A 23 15.72 -14.31 8.80
CA GLU A 23 16.25 -13.53 9.92
C GLU A 23 16.59 -14.41 11.13
N LYS A 24 15.73 -15.38 11.46
CA LYS A 24 16.03 -16.39 12.49
C LYS A 24 17.29 -17.17 12.14
N ILE A 25 17.40 -17.64 10.89
CA ILE A 25 18.59 -18.35 10.40
C ILE A 25 19.84 -17.46 10.50
N ARG A 26 19.75 -16.18 10.13
CA ARG A 26 20.87 -15.24 10.29
C ARG A 26 21.34 -15.18 11.75
N ALA A 27 20.41 -15.11 12.70
CA ALA A 27 20.74 -15.09 14.13
C ALA A 27 21.43 -16.40 14.55
N THR A 28 20.92 -17.56 14.11
CA THR A 28 21.55 -18.86 14.39
C THR A 28 22.95 -18.97 13.81
N ILE A 29 23.16 -18.56 12.55
CA ILE A 29 24.48 -18.59 11.91
C ILE A 29 25.47 -17.73 12.69
N LYS A 30 25.08 -16.52 13.09
CA LYS A 30 25.95 -15.62 13.87
C LYS A 30 26.32 -16.21 15.23
N LYS A 31 25.39 -16.93 15.86
CA LYS A 31 25.60 -17.58 17.17
C LYS A 31 26.56 -18.76 17.04
N ASP A 32 26.28 -19.67 16.11
CA ASP A 32 26.98 -20.95 16.01
C ASP A 32 28.30 -20.82 15.25
N PHE A 33 28.44 -19.81 14.37
CA PHE A 33 29.64 -19.55 13.57
C PHE A 33 30.08 -18.08 13.73
N PRO A 34 30.75 -17.70 14.84
CA PRO A 34 31.13 -16.32 15.13
C PRO A 34 32.04 -15.68 14.07
N HIS A 35 32.79 -16.49 13.30
CA HIS A 35 33.61 -16.04 12.17
C HIS A 35 32.76 -15.57 10.97
N VAL A 36 31.47 -15.93 10.91
CA VAL A 36 30.50 -15.49 9.89
C VAL A 36 29.68 -14.30 10.45
N LYS A 37 30.36 -13.17 10.63
CA LYS A 37 29.75 -11.96 11.24
C LYS A 37 28.51 -11.44 10.50
N ASN A 38 28.54 -11.49 9.16
CA ASN A 38 27.47 -10.99 8.28
C ASN A 38 27.03 -12.05 7.26
N PRO A 39 26.12 -12.97 7.63
CA PRO A 39 25.70 -14.05 6.74
C PRO A 39 25.13 -13.53 5.42
N SER A 40 25.64 -14.01 4.30
CA SER A 40 25.15 -13.69 2.96
C SER A 40 23.88 -14.48 2.63
N LYS A 41 23.26 -14.21 1.46
CA LYS A 41 22.16 -15.04 0.95
C LYS A 41 22.60 -16.49 0.73
N ASN A 42 23.81 -16.70 0.23
CA ASN A 42 24.36 -18.05 0.02
C ASN A 42 24.61 -18.77 1.34
N ASP A 43 25.02 -18.05 2.40
CA ASP A 43 25.20 -18.63 3.72
C ASP A 43 23.87 -19.14 4.30
N ILE A 44 22.78 -18.37 4.12
CA ILE A 44 21.43 -18.79 4.52
C ILE A 44 20.98 -20.01 3.70
N VAL A 45 21.21 -20.02 2.38
CA VAL A 45 20.87 -21.17 1.52
C VAL A 45 21.65 -22.41 1.95
N ARG A 46 22.95 -22.27 2.25
CA ARG A 46 23.80 -23.35 2.74
C ARG A 46 23.24 -23.95 4.03
N TYR A 47 22.87 -23.11 4.99
CA TYR A 47 22.24 -23.56 6.24
C TYR A 47 20.91 -24.28 5.99
N LYS A 48 20.04 -23.74 5.13
CA LYS A 48 18.77 -24.37 4.78
C LYS A 48 18.97 -25.74 4.13
N LEU A 49 19.98 -25.89 3.26
CA LEU A 49 20.31 -27.17 2.66
C LEU A 49 20.85 -28.15 3.70
N TYR A 50 21.68 -27.70 4.64
CA TYR A 50 22.13 -28.53 5.76
C TYR A 50 20.96 -29.03 6.62
N GLN A 51 20.00 -28.15 6.94
CA GLN A 51 18.78 -28.52 7.65
C GLN A 51 17.92 -29.51 6.85
N GLU A 52 17.82 -29.36 5.54
CA GLU A 52 17.12 -30.32 4.68
C GLU A 52 17.73 -31.74 4.78
N LEU A 53 19.05 -31.85 5.00
CA LEU A 53 19.71 -33.14 5.21
C LEU A 53 19.39 -33.79 6.56
N SER A 54 18.76 -33.09 7.52
CA SER A 54 18.41 -33.70 8.82
C SER A 54 17.49 -34.92 8.66
N TYR A 55 16.68 -34.92 7.60
CA TYR A 55 15.79 -36.04 7.26
C TYR A 55 16.54 -37.25 6.68
N ASN A 56 17.82 -37.09 6.34
CA ASN A 56 18.72 -38.17 5.94
C ASN A 56 19.93 -38.25 6.90
N ALA A 57 19.70 -38.06 8.20
CA ALA A 57 20.75 -38.10 9.24
C ALA A 57 21.97 -37.20 8.97
N PHE A 58 21.74 -36.04 8.32
CA PHE A 58 22.76 -35.08 7.87
C PHE A 58 23.76 -35.62 6.85
N LYS A 59 23.40 -36.71 6.14
CA LYS A 59 24.20 -37.29 5.07
C LYS A 59 23.85 -36.69 3.73
N ASN A 60 24.87 -36.35 2.94
CA ASN A 60 24.68 -35.75 1.62
C ASN A 60 24.13 -36.77 0.61
N LEU A 61 23.46 -36.27 -0.43
CA LEU A 61 22.75 -37.12 -1.39
C LEU A 61 23.67 -37.89 -2.36
N TYR A 62 24.94 -37.51 -2.52
CA TYR A 62 25.83 -38.11 -3.53
C TYR A 62 26.72 -39.21 -2.98
N THR A 63 27.29 -39.03 -1.79
CA THR A 63 28.24 -39.98 -1.20
C THR A 63 27.71 -40.67 0.07
N ASP A 64 26.53 -40.27 0.56
CA ASP A 64 25.98 -40.72 1.86
C ASP A 64 26.89 -40.40 3.07
N GLU A 65 27.89 -39.54 2.88
CA GLU A 65 28.77 -39.08 3.95
C GLU A 65 28.10 -37.98 4.76
N LYS A 66 28.28 -38.04 6.08
CA LYS A 66 27.75 -37.05 7.02
C LYS A 66 28.46 -35.71 6.84
N ILE A 67 27.67 -34.64 6.75
CA ILE A 67 28.19 -33.27 6.75
C ILE A 67 28.54 -32.86 8.19
N ASP A 68 29.77 -32.42 8.38
CA ASP A 68 30.26 -31.87 9.65
C ASP A 68 29.76 -30.44 9.82
N TYR A 69 28.99 -30.19 10.88
CA TYR A 69 28.38 -28.90 11.15
C TYR A 69 29.43 -27.80 11.35
N GLU A 70 30.51 -28.10 12.08
CA GLU A 70 31.56 -27.13 12.40
C GLU A 70 32.30 -26.65 11.14
N LYS A 71 32.32 -27.50 10.11
CA LYS A 71 32.96 -27.22 8.82
C LYS A 71 32.00 -26.67 7.77
N LEU A 72 30.74 -26.40 8.11
CA LEU A 72 29.71 -25.98 7.15
C LEU A 72 30.14 -24.75 6.33
N TYR A 73 30.74 -23.75 6.97
CA TYR A 73 31.21 -22.51 6.32
C TYR A 73 32.67 -22.53 5.87
N SER A 74 33.31 -23.71 5.90
CA SER A 74 34.65 -23.91 5.34
C SER A 74 34.61 -24.15 3.82
N LYS A 75 35.78 -24.35 3.20
CA LYS A 75 35.91 -24.75 1.78
C LYS A 75 35.65 -26.25 1.54
N THR A 76 35.27 -27.01 2.56
CA THR A 76 35.04 -28.46 2.48
C THR A 76 33.76 -28.81 1.72
N TYR A 77 32.74 -27.95 1.80
CA TYR A 77 31.41 -28.19 1.25
C TYR A 77 30.97 -27.10 0.28
N ASP A 78 30.39 -27.53 -0.84
CA ASP A 78 29.86 -26.67 -1.88
C ASP A 78 28.33 -26.81 -1.98
N ILE A 79 27.68 -25.73 -2.39
CA ILE A 79 26.30 -25.79 -2.88
C ILE A 79 26.37 -26.16 -4.36
N ASP A 80 25.95 -27.37 -4.70
CA ASP A 80 25.87 -27.84 -6.08
C ASP A 80 24.47 -27.62 -6.68
N HIS A 81 24.42 -27.38 -7.99
CA HIS A 81 23.19 -27.34 -8.76
C HIS A 81 22.85 -28.73 -9.30
N ILE A 82 21.75 -29.33 -8.83
CA ILE A 82 21.26 -30.66 -9.21
C ILE A 82 21.29 -30.83 -10.74
N ILE A 83 20.69 -29.86 -11.44
CA ILE A 83 20.85 -29.68 -12.88
C ILE A 83 21.75 -28.46 -13.11
N PRO A 84 22.88 -28.61 -13.81
CA PRO A 84 23.82 -27.51 -14.05
C PRO A 84 23.14 -26.24 -14.60
N GLN A 85 23.53 -25.08 -14.08
CA GLN A 85 22.98 -23.79 -14.51
C GLN A 85 23.18 -23.54 -16.01
N SER A 86 24.22 -24.11 -16.62
CA SER A 86 24.48 -24.04 -18.05
C SER A 86 23.42 -24.72 -18.92
N LYS A 87 22.60 -25.63 -18.36
CA LYS A 87 21.55 -26.38 -19.08
C LYS A 87 20.14 -25.81 -18.90
N VAL A 88 19.85 -25.26 -17.72
CA VAL A 88 18.48 -24.83 -17.35
C VAL A 88 18.37 -23.40 -16.83
N PHE A 89 19.50 -22.72 -16.58
CA PHE A 89 19.56 -21.36 -16.02
C PHE A 89 18.71 -21.16 -14.75
N ASP A 90 18.64 -22.19 -13.91
CA ASP A 90 17.81 -22.23 -12.71
C ASP A 90 18.68 -22.20 -11.43
N ASP A 91 18.60 -21.09 -10.70
CA ASP A 91 19.28 -20.88 -9.42
C ASP A 91 18.35 -21.05 -8.20
N SER A 92 17.16 -21.62 -8.40
CA SER A 92 16.20 -21.85 -7.32
C SER A 92 16.71 -22.84 -6.28
N PHE A 93 16.21 -22.70 -5.04
CA PHE A 93 16.53 -23.62 -3.94
C PHE A 93 16.22 -25.08 -4.29
N SER A 94 15.15 -25.34 -5.06
CA SER A 94 14.79 -26.69 -5.50
C SER A 94 15.78 -27.29 -6.51
N ASN A 95 16.69 -26.51 -7.07
CA ASN A 95 17.79 -27.00 -7.91
C ASN A 95 19.13 -27.09 -7.15
N LYS A 96 19.16 -26.95 -5.82
CA LYS A 96 20.40 -26.90 -5.04
C LYS A 96 20.50 -28.03 -4.02
N VAL A 97 21.70 -28.55 -3.80
CA VAL A 97 22.05 -29.55 -2.78
C VAL A 97 23.37 -29.18 -2.12
N LEU A 98 23.59 -29.63 -0.87
CA LEU A 98 24.85 -29.45 -0.17
C LEU A 98 25.67 -30.74 -0.26
N VAL A 99 26.90 -30.65 -0.78
CA VAL A 99 27.74 -31.82 -1.06
C VAL A 99 29.21 -31.54 -0.75
N PRO A 100 30.04 -32.58 -0.55
CA PRO A 100 31.49 -32.43 -0.51
C PRO A 100 32.01 -31.73 -1.78
N ARG A 101 32.99 -30.84 -1.63
CA ARG A 101 33.59 -30.10 -2.75
C ARG A 101 34.09 -31.01 -3.85
N GLN A 102 34.72 -32.13 -3.50
CA GLN A 102 35.22 -33.09 -4.49
C GLN A 102 34.07 -33.68 -5.32
N SER A 103 32.96 -34.05 -4.70
CA SER A 103 31.77 -34.58 -5.39
C SER A 103 31.18 -33.57 -6.39
N ASN A 104 31.17 -32.28 -6.03
CA ASN A 104 30.75 -31.20 -6.93
C ASN A 104 31.69 -31.08 -8.16
N LEU A 105 33.00 -31.15 -7.93
CA LEU A 105 34.01 -31.13 -9.01
C LEU A 105 33.87 -32.35 -9.92
N ASP A 106 33.70 -33.55 -9.36
CA ASP A 106 33.56 -34.81 -10.08
C ASP A 106 32.28 -34.86 -10.93
N LYS A 107 31.16 -34.31 -10.41
CA LYS A 107 29.90 -34.21 -11.16
C LYS A 107 30.05 -33.29 -12.38
N GLY A 108 30.77 -32.19 -12.24
CA GLY A 108 31.00 -31.24 -13.32
C GLY A 108 29.69 -30.76 -13.95
N ASN A 109 29.57 -30.93 -15.27
CA ASN A 109 28.40 -30.50 -16.06
C ASN A 109 27.31 -31.59 -16.22
N LYS A 110 27.37 -32.69 -15.47
CA LYS A 110 26.32 -33.74 -15.51
C LYS A 110 25.13 -33.38 -14.61
N THR A 111 23.96 -33.96 -14.86
CA THR A 111 22.86 -33.89 -13.88
C THR A 111 23.21 -34.76 -12.67
N ALA A 112 22.50 -34.57 -11.56
CA ALA A 112 22.62 -35.45 -10.40
C ALA A 112 22.36 -36.92 -10.77
N TYR A 113 21.31 -37.18 -11.57
CA TYR A 113 20.98 -38.53 -12.02
C TYR A 113 22.13 -39.14 -12.84
N ASP A 114 22.61 -38.42 -13.85
CA ASP A 114 23.67 -38.93 -14.74
C ASP A 114 25.01 -39.06 -14.02
N PHE A 115 25.27 -38.24 -12.99
CA PHE A 115 26.45 -38.41 -12.15
C PHE A 115 26.36 -39.69 -11.32
N MET A 116 25.21 -39.95 -10.70
CA MET A 116 24.97 -41.15 -9.90
C MET A 116 24.91 -42.42 -10.76
N SER A 117 24.39 -42.35 -11.98
CA SER A 117 24.34 -43.49 -12.90
C SER A 117 25.71 -43.91 -13.41
N ASN A 118 26.69 -43.00 -13.42
CA ASN A 118 28.09 -43.28 -13.77
C ASN A 118 28.91 -43.88 -12.60
N LYS A 119 28.30 -44.07 -11.43
CA LYS A 119 28.90 -44.81 -10.29
C LYS A 119 28.53 -46.31 -10.42
N SER A 120 28.21 -46.99 -9.32
CA SER A 120 27.71 -48.37 -9.36
C SER A 120 26.18 -48.41 -9.37
N ALA A 121 25.60 -49.51 -9.86
CA ALA A 121 24.14 -49.73 -9.85
C ALA A 121 23.54 -49.62 -8.44
N GLU A 122 24.23 -50.17 -7.44
CA GLU A 122 23.86 -50.08 -6.02
C GLU A 122 23.81 -48.63 -5.52
N ASN A 123 24.79 -47.80 -5.90
CA ASN A 123 24.81 -46.38 -5.51
C ASN A 123 23.68 -45.59 -6.16
N LEU A 124 23.34 -45.88 -7.41
CA LEU A 124 22.21 -45.26 -8.08
C LEU A 124 20.89 -45.67 -7.42
N GLU A 125 20.69 -46.95 -7.14
CA GLU A 125 19.47 -47.45 -6.48
C GLU A 125 19.29 -46.83 -5.08
N LYS A 126 20.37 -46.77 -4.29
CA LYS A 126 20.39 -46.10 -2.99
C LYS A 126 20.01 -44.62 -3.10
N TYR A 127 20.59 -43.89 -4.05
CA TYR A 127 20.24 -42.50 -4.32
C TYR A 127 18.76 -42.34 -4.64
N LEU A 128 18.23 -43.16 -5.56
CA LEU A 128 16.81 -43.10 -5.97
C LEU A 128 15.87 -43.40 -4.80
N SER A 129 16.21 -44.39 -3.96
CA SER A 129 15.44 -44.74 -2.76
C SER A 129 15.39 -43.60 -1.74
N ILE A 130 16.52 -42.93 -1.48
CA ILE A 130 16.58 -41.76 -0.60
C ILE A 130 15.70 -40.63 -1.16
N VAL A 131 15.85 -40.32 -2.46
CA VAL A 131 15.08 -39.26 -3.13
C VAL A 131 13.57 -39.53 -3.09
N GLU A 132 13.16 -40.78 -3.31
CA GLU A 132 11.76 -41.21 -3.24
C GLU A 132 11.19 -41.08 -1.82
N THR A 133 11.96 -41.50 -0.82
CA THR A 133 11.59 -41.41 0.60
C THR A 133 11.38 -39.95 1.02
N LEU A 134 12.35 -39.08 0.71
CA LEU A 134 12.27 -37.65 1.00
C LEU A 134 11.03 -36.99 0.34
N PHE A 135 10.64 -37.44 -0.85
CA PHE A 135 9.46 -36.92 -1.53
C PHE A 135 8.15 -37.43 -0.92
N LYS A 136 8.04 -38.74 -0.65
CA LYS A 136 6.86 -39.37 -0.01
C LYS A 136 6.58 -38.75 1.36
N GLU A 137 7.62 -38.48 2.14
CA GLU A 137 7.51 -37.82 3.44
C GLU A 137 7.34 -36.30 3.38
N LYS A 138 7.22 -35.74 2.16
CA LYS A 138 7.05 -34.30 1.88
C LYS A 138 8.18 -33.42 2.44
N LYS A 139 9.40 -33.97 2.54
CA LYS A 139 10.60 -33.25 3.00
C LYS A 139 11.24 -32.42 1.89
N ILE A 140 11.12 -32.89 0.64
CA ILE A 140 11.49 -32.12 -0.55
C ILE A 140 10.25 -31.79 -1.38
N THR A 141 10.32 -30.67 -2.10
CA THR A 141 9.24 -30.26 -3.01
C THR A 141 9.16 -31.17 -4.24
N LYS A 142 7.97 -31.28 -4.86
CA LYS A 142 7.79 -31.97 -6.15
C LYS A 142 8.77 -31.47 -7.22
N ALA A 143 9.04 -30.17 -7.25
CA ALA A 143 9.99 -29.58 -8.19
C ALA A 143 11.43 -30.08 -7.96
N LYS A 144 11.87 -30.22 -6.70
CA LYS A 144 13.20 -30.74 -6.37
C LYS A 144 13.31 -32.23 -6.69
N TYR A 145 12.29 -33.01 -6.35
CA TYR A 145 12.18 -34.42 -6.70
C TYR A 145 12.33 -34.65 -8.21
N GLN A 146 11.55 -33.94 -9.02
CA GLN A 146 11.62 -34.06 -10.49
C GLN A 146 13.00 -33.68 -11.04
N LYS A 147 13.69 -32.71 -10.45
CA LYS A 147 15.05 -32.31 -10.87
C LYS A 147 16.10 -33.36 -10.50
N LEU A 148 15.99 -33.98 -9.34
CA LEU A 148 16.90 -35.04 -8.87
C LEU A 148 16.83 -36.29 -9.74
N LEU A 149 15.68 -36.54 -10.36
CA LEU A 149 15.46 -37.67 -11.28
C LEU A 149 15.66 -37.32 -12.75
N LYS A 150 15.94 -36.05 -13.08
CA LYS A 150 16.00 -35.58 -14.45
C LYS A 150 17.28 -36.04 -15.14
N GLN A 151 17.14 -36.81 -16.22
CA GLN A 151 18.28 -37.21 -17.07
C GLN A 151 18.66 -36.09 -18.04
N GLU A 152 19.91 -36.05 -18.46
CA GLU A 152 20.41 -35.11 -19.47
C GLU A 152 19.68 -35.25 -20.81
N SER A 153 19.35 -36.48 -21.22
CA SER A 153 18.59 -36.80 -22.44
C SER A 153 17.21 -36.13 -22.48
N GLU A 154 16.61 -35.87 -21.33
CA GLU A 154 15.30 -35.26 -21.21
C GLU A 154 15.35 -33.72 -21.11
N ILE A 155 16.55 -33.14 -21.08
CA ILE A 155 16.75 -31.69 -21.04
C ILE A 155 16.95 -31.23 -22.48
N GLY A 156 15.89 -30.69 -23.08
CA GLY A 156 16.01 -30.05 -24.40
C GLY A 156 16.92 -28.81 -24.37
N ASP A 157 17.26 -28.30 -25.54
CA ASP A 157 18.00 -27.06 -25.68
C ASP A 157 17.13 -25.82 -25.40
N GLY A 158 17.78 -24.71 -25.04
CA GLY A 158 17.15 -23.38 -24.97
C GLY A 158 16.14 -23.21 -23.83
N PHE A 159 16.63 -22.88 -22.62
CA PHE A 159 15.76 -22.68 -21.46
C PHE A 159 14.76 -21.53 -21.64
N ILE A 160 15.12 -20.48 -22.39
CA ILE A 160 14.22 -19.35 -22.66
C ILE A 160 13.04 -19.78 -23.51
N ASP A 161 13.24 -20.63 -24.52
CA ASP A 161 12.12 -21.11 -25.35
C ASP A 161 11.17 -22.00 -24.54
N ARG A 162 11.66 -22.70 -23.52
CA ARG A 162 10.79 -23.38 -22.53
C ARG A 162 10.03 -22.35 -21.67
N ASP A 163 10.74 -21.41 -21.06
CA ASP A 163 10.13 -20.35 -20.23
C ASP A 163 9.14 -19.44 -21.00
N LEU A 164 9.37 -19.24 -22.29
CA LEU A 164 8.52 -18.49 -23.22
C LEU A 164 7.33 -19.31 -23.69
N ARG A 165 7.46 -20.62 -23.89
CA ARG A 165 6.31 -21.51 -24.11
C ARG A 165 5.39 -21.50 -22.90
N ASP A 166 5.98 -21.51 -21.71
CA ASP A 166 5.31 -21.35 -20.40
C ASP A 166 4.91 -19.89 -20.10
N SER A 167 5.33 -18.93 -20.94
CA SER A 167 4.95 -17.53 -20.78
C SER A 167 3.47 -17.34 -21.09
N GLN A 168 2.83 -16.59 -20.20
CA GLN A 168 1.39 -16.49 -20.10
C GLN A 168 0.78 -15.60 -21.18
N TYR A 169 -0.55 -15.75 -21.35
CA TYR A 169 -1.41 -15.05 -22.31
C TYR A 169 -1.03 -13.58 -22.59
N ILE A 170 -0.70 -12.76 -21.57
CA ILE A 170 -0.38 -11.34 -21.75
C ILE A 170 0.90 -11.14 -22.59
N ALA A 171 1.96 -11.91 -22.34
CA ALA A 171 3.21 -11.76 -23.10
C ALA A 171 3.00 -12.18 -24.57
N LYS A 172 2.27 -13.27 -24.79
CA LYS A 172 1.88 -13.75 -26.12
C LYS A 172 1.01 -12.71 -26.85
N LYS A 173 -0.02 -12.17 -26.20
CA LYS A 173 -0.90 -11.16 -26.80
C LYS A 173 -0.17 -9.84 -27.05
N ALA A 174 0.69 -9.39 -26.13
CA ALA A 174 1.52 -8.21 -26.35
C ALA A 174 2.46 -8.39 -27.54
N ARG A 175 3.10 -9.57 -27.67
CA ARG A 175 3.93 -9.90 -28.83
C ARG A 175 3.13 -9.88 -30.13
N ASN A 176 1.93 -10.47 -30.13
CA ASN A 176 1.05 -10.46 -31.30
C ASN A 176 0.66 -9.03 -31.72
N LEU A 177 0.26 -8.19 -30.75
CA LEU A 177 -0.05 -6.78 -31.01
C LEU A 177 1.16 -6.01 -31.52
N LEU A 178 2.36 -6.26 -30.98
CA LEU A 178 3.57 -5.60 -31.44
C LEU A 178 3.95 -6.05 -32.85
N TYR A 179 3.70 -7.30 -33.24
CA TYR A 179 3.95 -7.75 -34.62
C TYR A 179 3.05 -7.09 -35.67
N GLU A 180 1.91 -6.53 -35.27
CA GLU A 180 1.08 -5.73 -36.18
C GLU A 180 1.78 -4.43 -36.63
N ILE A 181 2.76 -3.95 -35.84
CA ILE A 181 3.45 -2.67 -36.09
C ILE A 181 4.98 -2.77 -36.18
N CYS A 182 5.57 -3.87 -35.71
CA CYS A 182 7.02 -4.08 -35.65
C CYS A 182 7.41 -5.34 -36.43
N ARG A 183 8.41 -5.21 -37.32
CA ARG A 183 8.95 -6.35 -38.10
C ARG A 183 9.60 -7.42 -37.24
N VAL A 184 10.27 -6.99 -36.15
CA VAL A 184 11.02 -7.87 -35.25
C VAL A 184 10.64 -7.54 -33.82
N VAL A 185 10.23 -8.57 -33.07
CA VAL A 185 9.91 -8.46 -31.64
C VAL A 185 10.65 -9.57 -30.90
N THR A 186 11.72 -9.21 -30.19
CA THR A 186 12.53 -10.17 -29.44
C THR A 186 12.04 -10.28 -28.00
N PRO A 187 11.40 -11.39 -27.60
CA PRO A 187 11.03 -11.59 -26.21
C PRO A 187 12.28 -11.93 -25.37
N THR A 188 12.27 -11.50 -24.11
CA THR A 188 13.31 -11.87 -23.12
C THR A 188 12.66 -12.20 -21.78
N THR A 189 13.43 -12.82 -20.88
CA THR A 189 12.95 -13.22 -19.55
C THR A 189 13.55 -12.34 -18.45
N GLY A 190 12.92 -12.38 -17.28
CA GLY A 190 13.42 -11.68 -16.09
C GLY A 190 14.80 -12.18 -15.65
N SER A 191 15.14 -13.45 -15.91
CA SER A 191 16.43 -14.05 -15.54
C SER A 191 17.57 -13.53 -16.42
N VAL A 192 17.36 -13.41 -17.74
CA VAL A 192 18.33 -12.80 -18.66
C VAL A 192 18.61 -11.35 -18.28
N THR A 193 17.55 -10.56 -18.10
CA THR A 193 17.72 -9.14 -17.72
C THR A 193 18.33 -9.00 -16.32
N ALA A 194 18.10 -9.95 -15.40
CA ALA A 194 18.77 -9.95 -14.10
C ALA A 194 20.28 -10.20 -14.24
N ARG A 195 20.68 -11.17 -15.07
CA ARG A 195 22.08 -11.44 -15.36
C ARG A 195 22.77 -10.25 -16.01
N LEU A 196 22.17 -9.63 -17.03
CA LEU A 196 22.73 -8.46 -17.69
C LEU A 196 22.85 -7.26 -16.74
N ARG A 197 21.83 -6.99 -15.90
CA ARG A 197 21.92 -5.92 -14.88
C ARG A 197 23.03 -6.14 -13.87
N GLU A 198 23.29 -7.38 -13.49
CA GLU A 198 24.37 -7.72 -12.56
C GLU A 198 25.74 -7.53 -13.23
N ASP A 199 25.91 -8.06 -14.45
CA ASP A 199 27.17 -7.97 -15.19
C ASP A 199 27.50 -6.51 -15.59
N TRP A 200 26.49 -5.68 -15.87
CA TRP A 200 26.63 -4.25 -16.14
C TRP A 200 26.60 -3.35 -14.90
N ASP A 201 26.52 -3.93 -13.70
CA ASP A 201 26.50 -3.22 -12.42
C ASP A 201 25.38 -2.15 -12.26
N LEU A 202 24.25 -2.33 -12.96
CA LEU A 202 23.13 -1.36 -12.91
C LEU A 202 22.37 -1.42 -11.57
N VAL A 203 22.40 -2.56 -10.89
CA VAL A 203 21.65 -2.76 -9.62
C VAL A 203 22.10 -1.78 -8.54
N ASN A 204 23.41 -1.47 -8.49
CA ASN A 204 23.99 -0.59 -7.49
C ASN A 204 23.66 0.89 -7.73
N ILE A 205 23.37 1.29 -8.99
CA ILE A 205 22.95 2.67 -9.31
C ILE A 205 21.71 3.05 -8.48
N MET A 206 20.72 2.16 -8.38
CA MET A 206 19.49 2.44 -7.63
C MET A 206 19.78 2.76 -6.14
N GLN A 207 20.76 2.07 -5.56
CA GLN A 207 21.19 2.32 -4.18
C GLN A 207 21.90 3.67 -4.07
N GLU A 208 22.80 3.98 -5.00
CA GLU A 208 23.54 5.25 -5.04
C GLU A 208 22.62 6.46 -5.18
N LEU A 209 21.62 6.39 -6.05
CA LEU A 209 20.63 7.45 -6.25
C LEU A 209 19.85 7.82 -4.98
N ASN A 210 19.82 6.91 -4.00
CA ASN A 210 19.07 7.06 -2.76
C ASN A 210 20.00 7.21 -1.55
N PHE A 211 21.31 7.02 -1.70
CA PHE A 211 22.23 6.88 -0.58
C PHE A 211 22.27 8.13 0.30
N ASP A 212 22.49 9.30 -0.29
CA ASP A 212 22.58 10.57 0.45
C ASP A 212 21.26 10.89 1.17
N LYS A 213 20.13 10.59 0.52
CA LYS A 213 18.78 10.72 1.12
C LYS A 213 18.68 9.91 2.40
N PHE A 214 18.97 8.61 2.37
CA PHE A 214 18.84 7.75 3.56
C PHE A 214 19.93 8.03 4.59
N LYS A 215 21.13 8.43 4.18
CA LYS A 215 22.22 8.81 5.08
C LYS A 215 21.89 10.07 5.89
N ALA A 216 21.36 11.12 5.25
CA ALA A 216 20.91 12.34 5.93
C ALA A 216 19.80 12.07 6.97
N LEU A 217 19.12 10.93 6.85
CA LEU A 217 18.05 10.48 7.73
C LEU A 217 18.54 9.50 8.81
N GLY A 218 19.84 9.18 8.86
CA GLY A 218 20.39 8.19 9.80
C GLY A 218 19.94 6.75 9.54
N LEU A 219 19.51 6.45 8.31
CA LEU A 219 19.00 5.13 7.89
C LEU A 219 20.06 4.30 7.14
N THR A 220 21.32 4.55 7.45
CA THR A 220 22.47 3.79 6.96
C THR A 220 23.17 3.08 8.13
N GLU A 221 23.80 1.94 7.83
CA GLU A 221 24.59 1.18 8.79
C GLU A 221 25.96 0.81 8.20
N MET A 222 26.97 0.76 9.07
CA MET A 222 28.30 0.27 8.73
C MET A 222 28.34 -1.25 8.87
N VAL A 223 28.68 -1.94 7.78
CA VAL A 223 28.75 -3.41 7.75
C VAL A 223 30.17 -3.85 7.44
N GLU A 224 30.73 -4.64 8.34
CA GLU A 224 32.03 -5.30 8.15
C GLU A 224 31.91 -6.38 7.05
N LYS A 225 32.77 -6.31 6.04
CA LYS A 225 32.93 -7.28 4.97
C LYS A 225 33.79 -8.47 5.44
N LYS A 226 33.84 -9.52 4.61
CA LYS A 226 34.65 -10.73 4.88
C LYS A 226 36.16 -10.46 4.96
N ASP A 227 36.63 -9.41 4.29
CA ASP A 227 38.02 -8.96 4.27
C ASP A 227 38.38 -8.03 5.45
N GLY A 228 37.44 -7.78 6.38
CA GLY A 228 37.61 -6.87 7.52
C GLY A 228 37.42 -5.39 7.17
N SER A 229 37.20 -5.03 5.91
CA SER A 229 36.84 -3.66 5.51
C SER A 229 35.38 -3.34 5.85
N PHE A 230 35.02 -2.07 5.95
CA PHE A 230 33.63 -1.65 6.20
C PHE A 230 32.98 -1.09 4.95
N LYS A 231 31.69 -1.41 4.74
CA LYS A 231 30.85 -0.80 3.71
C LYS A 231 29.60 -0.22 4.36
N GLU A 232 29.37 1.07 4.15
CA GLU A 232 28.12 1.73 4.53
C GLU A 232 27.00 1.29 3.56
N ARG A 233 25.84 0.91 4.10
CA ARG A 233 24.67 0.53 3.29
C ARG A 233 23.38 1.10 3.88
N ILE A 234 22.37 1.23 3.03
CA ILE A 234 21.02 1.62 3.46
C ILE A 234 20.34 0.42 4.13
N VAL A 235 19.77 0.63 5.31
CA VAL A 235 19.04 -0.39 6.08
C VAL A 235 17.76 -0.79 5.33
N ASP A 236 17.46 -2.09 5.26
CA ASP A 236 16.26 -2.64 4.59
C ASP A 236 16.08 -2.19 3.11
N TRP A 237 17.16 -1.90 2.41
CA TRP A 237 17.10 -1.43 1.04
C TRP A 237 16.66 -2.50 0.04
N SER A 238 15.77 -2.09 -0.86
CA SER A 238 15.40 -2.83 -2.07
C SER A 238 15.28 -1.84 -3.21
N LYS A 239 15.78 -2.21 -4.40
CA LYS A 239 15.59 -1.40 -5.62
C LYS A 239 14.11 -1.08 -5.90
N ARG A 240 13.19 -1.92 -5.38
CA ARG A 240 11.74 -1.76 -5.55
C ARG A 240 11.15 -0.65 -4.68
N ASN A 241 11.92 -0.05 -3.78
CA ASN A 241 11.47 1.09 -2.99
C ASN A 241 11.37 2.36 -3.86
N ASP A 242 12.02 2.37 -5.02
CA ASP A 242 12.08 3.50 -5.95
C ASP A 242 11.53 3.10 -7.34
N HIS A 243 10.52 3.79 -7.85
CA HIS A 243 9.84 3.52 -9.12
C HIS A 243 10.79 3.53 -10.35
N ARG A 244 11.92 4.22 -10.29
CA ARG A 244 12.91 4.28 -11.40
C ARG A 244 13.53 2.92 -11.72
N HIS A 245 13.39 1.91 -10.85
CA HIS A 245 13.82 0.55 -11.16
C HIS A 245 13.13 -0.03 -12.41
N HIS A 246 11.92 0.41 -12.74
CA HIS A 246 11.25 0.01 -13.97
C HIS A 246 11.96 0.57 -15.21
N ALA A 247 12.45 1.81 -15.15
CA ALA A 247 13.21 2.42 -16.23
C ALA A 247 14.59 1.76 -16.39
N MET A 248 15.28 1.44 -15.29
CA MET A 248 16.51 0.63 -15.32
C MET A 248 16.28 -0.75 -15.95
N ASP A 249 15.17 -1.41 -15.60
CA ASP A 249 14.80 -2.70 -16.18
C ASP A 249 14.50 -2.55 -17.69
N ALA A 250 13.82 -1.48 -18.12
CA ALA A 250 13.56 -1.17 -19.52
C ALA A 250 14.84 -0.85 -20.32
N LEU A 251 15.75 -0.07 -19.74
CA LEU A 251 17.08 0.21 -20.30
C LEU A 251 17.84 -1.10 -20.56
N THR A 252 17.79 -2.02 -19.60
CA THR A 252 18.43 -3.34 -19.74
C THR A 252 17.83 -4.11 -20.92
N VAL A 253 16.50 -4.11 -21.03
CA VAL A 253 15.79 -4.78 -22.14
C VAL A 253 16.18 -4.17 -23.47
N ALA A 254 16.26 -2.83 -23.58
CA ALA A 254 16.62 -2.14 -24.80
C ALA A 254 18.03 -2.51 -25.31
N PHE A 255 19.00 -2.70 -24.41
CA PHE A 255 20.35 -3.15 -24.75
C PHE A 255 20.51 -4.68 -24.83
N THR A 256 19.44 -5.45 -24.61
CA THR A 256 19.50 -6.91 -24.73
C THR A 256 19.51 -7.32 -26.20
N LYS A 257 20.61 -7.94 -26.64
CA LYS A 257 20.75 -8.48 -28.00
C LYS A 257 20.30 -9.93 -28.09
N HIS A 258 20.00 -10.39 -29.30
CA HIS A 258 19.78 -11.81 -29.58
C HIS A 258 20.99 -12.66 -29.15
N ASN A 259 22.21 -12.18 -29.38
CA ASN A 259 23.44 -12.84 -28.93
C ASN A 259 23.48 -13.11 -27.42
N HIS A 260 23.02 -12.17 -26.58
CA HIS A 260 22.98 -12.38 -25.13
C HIS A 260 22.03 -13.54 -24.77
N ILE A 261 20.87 -13.58 -25.44
CA ILE A 261 19.84 -14.61 -25.25
C ILE A 261 20.38 -15.97 -25.71
N GLN A 262 20.95 -16.04 -26.92
CA GLN A 262 21.51 -17.27 -27.49
C GLN A 262 22.67 -17.80 -26.66
N TYR A 263 23.61 -16.93 -26.26
CA TYR A 263 24.72 -17.33 -25.39
C TYR A 263 24.24 -17.95 -24.09
N LEU A 264 23.29 -17.30 -23.40
CA LEU A 264 22.74 -17.83 -22.16
C LEU A 264 21.99 -19.15 -22.38
N ASN A 265 21.19 -19.23 -23.45
CA ASN A 265 20.39 -20.41 -23.79
C ASN A 265 21.21 -21.68 -23.98
N PHE A 266 22.42 -21.53 -24.52
CA PHE A 266 23.31 -22.64 -24.89
C PHE A 266 24.65 -22.56 -24.14
N LEU A 267 24.63 -22.08 -22.89
CA LEU A 267 25.81 -22.01 -22.03
C LEU A 267 26.51 -23.38 -21.86
N ASN A 268 25.76 -24.48 -21.96
CA ASN A 268 26.27 -25.86 -21.94
C ASN A 268 27.07 -26.19 -23.21
N ALA A 269 26.60 -25.76 -24.38
CA ALA A 269 27.25 -26.00 -25.67
C ALA A 269 28.68 -25.46 -25.71
N ARG A 270 28.96 -24.38 -24.97
CA ARG A 270 30.32 -23.81 -24.83
C ARG A 270 31.39 -24.84 -24.46
N LYS A 271 31.06 -25.85 -23.66
CA LYS A 271 32.02 -26.87 -23.20
C LYS A 271 31.85 -28.22 -23.91
N ASN A 272 30.97 -28.30 -24.90
CA ASN A 272 30.71 -29.51 -25.67
C ASN A 272 31.02 -29.26 -27.14
N GLU A 273 32.23 -29.63 -27.58
CA GLU A 273 32.72 -29.43 -28.95
C GLU A 273 31.85 -30.13 -30.02
N THR A 274 31.17 -31.22 -29.64
CA THR A 274 30.29 -31.97 -30.54
C THR A 274 28.91 -31.33 -30.71
N HIS A 275 28.57 -30.32 -29.90
CA HIS A 275 27.29 -29.64 -29.97
C HIS A 275 27.23 -28.73 -31.21
N LYS A 276 26.13 -28.80 -31.98
CA LYS A 276 25.96 -28.03 -33.24
C LYS A 276 26.18 -26.51 -33.09
N GLU A 277 25.77 -25.95 -31.95
CA GLU A 277 25.93 -24.52 -31.64
C GLU A 277 27.30 -24.15 -31.04
N HIS A 278 28.21 -25.10 -30.79
CA HIS A 278 29.46 -24.85 -30.05
C HIS A 278 30.27 -23.67 -30.62
N ASN A 279 30.60 -23.74 -31.91
CA ASN A 279 31.39 -22.72 -32.60
C ASN A 279 30.71 -21.35 -32.57
N VAL A 280 29.38 -21.32 -32.72
CA VAL A 280 28.57 -20.09 -32.66
C VAL A 280 28.65 -19.49 -31.26
N ILE A 281 28.52 -20.31 -30.22
CA ILE A 281 28.54 -19.86 -28.82
C ILE A 281 29.92 -19.38 -28.39
N ILE A 282 31.01 -20.02 -28.84
CA ILE A 282 32.37 -19.54 -28.62
C ILE A 282 32.58 -18.18 -29.31
N GLY A 283 32.15 -18.04 -30.57
CA GLY A 283 32.22 -16.76 -31.28
C GLY A 283 31.42 -15.64 -30.59
N ILE A 284 30.23 -15.95 -30.06
CA ILE A 284 29.44 -15.00 -29.26
C ILE A 284 30.13 -14.69 -27.93
N GLU A 285 30.72 -15.69 -27.26
CA GLU A 285 31.43 -15.51 -26.00
C GLU A 285 32.55 -14.47 -26.13
N ASP A 286 33.42 -14.65 -27.12
CA ASP A 286 34.56 -13.76 -27.34
C ASP A 286 34.12 -12.36 -27.77
N LYS A 287 33.03 -12.29 -28.54
CA LYS A 287 32.45 -11.02 -28.99
C LYS A 287 31.80 -10.24 -27.86
N GLU A 288 30.96 -10.87 -27.04
CA GLU A 288 30.06 -10.16 -26.12
C GLU A 288 30.50 -10.21 -24.64
N THR A 289 31.52 -11.00 -24.27
CA THR A 289 31.93 -11.16 -22.85
C THR A 289 33.40 -10.84 -22.59
N THR A 290 33.73 -10.57 -21.33
CA THR A 290 35.10 -10.34 -20.84
C THR A 290 35.30 -10.95 -19.46
N TRP A 291 36.55 -11.09 -19.03
CA TRP A 291 36.90 -11.56 -17.70
C TRP A 291 37.01 -10.39 -16.73
N LYS A 292 36.34 -10.51 -15.58
CA LYS A 292 36.44 -9.58 -14.46
C LYS A 292 36.86 -10.36 -13.21
N LYS A 293 37.78 -9.81 -12.43
CA LYS A 293 38.11 -10.35 -11.10
C LYS A 293 37.14 -9.76 -10.08
N ASP A 294 36.62 -10.59 -9.19
CA ASP A 294 35.88 -10.12 -8.02
C ASP A 294 36.83 -9.71 -6.88
N ASP A 295 36.26 -9.17 -5.80
CA ASP A 295 36.99 -8.70 -4.61
C ASP A 295 37.80 -9.84 -3.93
N ASP A 296 37.39 -11.09 -4.14
CA ASP A 296 38.06 -12.30 -3.62
C ASP A 296 39.11 -12.86 -4.59
N GLY A 297 39.37 -12.17 -5.70
CA GLY A 297 40.34 -12.54 -6.73
C GLY A 297 39.87 -13.62 -7.71
N ASN A 298 38.63 -14.11 -7.60
CA ASN A 298 38.07 -15.08 -8.53
C ASN A 298 37.76 -14.43 -9.87
N LYS A 299 38.06 -15.14 -10.96
CA LYS A 299 37.72 -14.70 -12.31
C LYS A 299 36.29 -15.10 -12.65
N LYS A 300 35.44 -14.13 -12.93
CA LYS A 300 34.08 -14.31 -13.47
C LYS A 300 34.01 -13.74 -14.88
N ARG A 301 33.36 -14.48 -15.78
CA ARG A 301 33.04 -13.99 -17.12
C ARG A 301 31.75 -13.16 -17.06
N VAL A 302 31.82 -11.92 -17.55
CA VAL A 302 30.73 -10.94 -17.53
C VAL A 302 30.49 -10.40 -18.94
N PHE A 303 29.26 -9.98 -19.25
CA PHE A 303 28.98 -9.29 -20.51
C PHE A 303 29.69 -7.94 -20.60
N LYS A 304 30.22 -7.61 -21.78
CA LYS A 304 30.80 -6.30 -22.08
C LYS A 304 29.74 -5.23 -21.90
N LEU A 305 30.16 -4.03 -21.48
CA LEU A 305 29.26 -2.89 -21.39
C LEU A 305 28.73 -2.52 -22.77
N PRO A 306 27.44 -2.14 -22.91
CA PRO A 306 26.88 -1.78 -24.22
C PRO A 306 27.54 -0.56 -24.86
N ILE A 307 27.94 0.40 -24.03
CA ILE A 307 28.62 1.64 -24.41
C ILE A 307 29.71 2.01 -23.38
N PRO A 308 30.71 2.83 -23.75
CA PRO A 308 31.62 3.44 -22.78
C PRO A 308 30.86 4.22 -21.71
N ASN A 309 31.36 4.21 -20.47
CA ASN A 309 30.75 4.94 -19.34
C ASN A 309 29.26 4.63 -19.10
N PHE A 310 28.78 3.45 -19.52
CA PHE A 310 27.36 3.10 -19.50
C PHE A 310 26.68 3.38 -18.15
N ARG A 311 27.36 3.05 -17.05
CA ARG A 311 26.85 3.25 -15.69
C ARG A 311 26.63 4.72 -15.34
N GLN A 312 27.55 5.60 -15.75
CA GLN A 312 27.47 7.03 -15.52
C GLN A 312 26.30 7.63 -16.31
N VAL A 313 26.23 7.31 -17.61
CA VAL A 313 25.15 7.77 -18.50
C VAL A 313 23.79 7.25 -18.03
N ALA A 314 23.72 5.98 -17.63
CA ALA A 314 22.50 5.40 -17.07
C ALA A 314 22.06 6.12 -15.79
N LYS A 315 23.00 6.42 -14.88
CA LYS A 315 22.71 7.16 -13.65
C LYS A 315 22.16 8.56 -13.96
N GLU A 316 22.81 9.31 -14.84
CA GLU A 316 22.41 10.64 -15.25
C GLU A 316 20.99 10.67 -15.84
N HIS A 317 20.66 9.73 -16.73
CA HIS A 317 19.30 9.65 -17.26
C HIS A 317 18.27 9.25 -16.19
N LEU A 318 18.62 8.33 -15.28
CA LEU A 318 17.72 7.93 -14.18
C LEU A 318 17.47 9.09 -13.19
N GLU A 319 18.45 9.96 -12.96
CA GLU A 319 18.28 11.17 -12.12
C GLU A 319 17.28 12.16 -12.70
N ASN A 320 17.14 12.20 -14.02
CA ASN A 320 16.23 13.09 -14.74
C ASN A 320 14.84 12.51 -14.96
N ILE A 321 14.53 11.31 -14.45
CA ILE A 321 13.20 10.72 -14.60
C ILE A 321 12.23 11.32 -13.59
N LEU A 322 11.10 11.81 -14.10
CA LEU A 322 9.91 12.07 -13.31
C LEU A 322 8.88 10.96 -13.57
N VAL A 323 8.55 10.20 -12.52
CA VAL A 323 7.55 9.14 -12.56
C VAL A 323 6.14 9.71 -12.68
N SER A 324 5.46 9.44 -13.79
CA SER A 324 4.09 9.85 -14.02
C SER A 324 3.07 8.74 -13.73
N HIS A 325 1.93 9.14 -13.16
CA HIS A 325 0.80 8.28 -12.86
C HIS A 325 -0.45 8.85 -13.53
N LYS A 326 -1.27 7.97 -14.09
CA LYS A 326 -2.53 8.38 -14.71
C LYS A 326 -3.54 8.83 -13.64
N ALA A 327 -3.89 10.12 -13.66
CA ALA A 327 -5.03 10.65 -12.93
C ALA A 327 -6.36 10.15 -13.53
N LYS A 328 -7.30 9.74 -12.67
CA LYS A 328 -8.62 9.24 -13.08
C LYS A 328 -9.63 10.39 -13.08
N ASN A 329 -9.69 11.14 -14.18
CA ASN A 329 -10.54 12.34 -14.28
C ASN A 329 -12.00 12.05 -14.71
N LYS A 330 -12.29 10.87 -15.26
CA LYS A 330 -13.64 10.53 -15.72
C LYS A 330 -14.50 10.06 -14.55
N VAL A 331 -15.57 10.81 -14.28
CA VAL A 331 -16.57 10.51 -13.24
C VAL A 331 -17.48 9.35 -13.65
N VAL A 332 -17.98 9.38 -14.89
CA VAL A 332 -18.87 8.35 -15.46
C VAL A 332 -18.38 7.86 -16.82
N THR A 333 -18.87 6.70 -17.24
CA THR A 333 -18.75 6.18 -18.61
C THR A 333 -20.13 5.88 -19.18
N LYS A 334 -20.30 6.07 -20.49
CA LYS A 334 -21.53 5.69 -21.20
C LYS A 334 -21.51 4.19 -21.48
N ASN A 335 -22.49 3.46 -20.95
CA ASN A 335 -22.72 2.05 -21.22
C ASN A 335 -24.07 1.84 -21.91
N LYS A 336 -24.21 0.75 -22.65
CA LYS A 336 -25.49 0.35 -23.27
C LYS A 336 -26.09 -0.79 -22.46
N ASN A 337 -27.16 -0.50 -21.72
CA ASN A 337 -27.94 -1.50 -21.02
C ASN A 337 -28.96 -2.08 -22.01
N LYS A 338 -28.92 -3.40 -22.20
CA LYS A 338 -29.87 -4.12 -23.06
C LYS A 338 -30.79 -4.97 -22.21
N THR A 339 -32.08 -4.72 -22.28
CA THR A 339 -33.11 -5.51 -21.59
C THR A 339 -34.04 -6.17 -22.60
N LYS A 340 -34.29 -7.47 -22.42
CA LYS A 340 -35.27 -8.19 -23.23
C LYS A 340 -36.66 -7.95 -22.66
N SER A 341 -37.61 -7.61 -23.53
CA SER A 341 -39.03 -7.47 -23.19
C SER A 341 -39.89 -8.30 -24.16
N LYS A 342 -41.18 -8.47 -23.85
CA LYS A 342 -42.13 -9.15 -24.75
C LYS A 342 -42.20 -8.50 -26.15
N ASN A 343 -41.87 -7.21 -26.26
CA ASN A 343 -41.90 -6.44 -27.51
C ASN A 343 -40.51 -6.28 -28.16
N GLY A 344 -39.53 -7.12 -27.79
CA GLY A 344 -38.17 -7.11 -28.32
C GLY A 344 -37.09 -6.59 -27.35
N GLU A 345 -35.90 -6.31 -27.89
CA GLU A 345 -34.73 -5.83 -27.14
C GLU A 345 -34.76 -4.30 -27.00
N ARG A 346 -34.85 -3.80 -25.77
CA ARG A 346 -34.71 -2.37 -25.46
C ARG A 346 -33.26 -2.06 -25.12
N THR A 347 -32.65 -1.15 -25.86
CA THR A 347 -31.29 -0.64 -25.56
C THR A 347 -31.38 0.78 -25.03
N LYS A 348 -30.88 1.01 -23.80
CA LYS A 348 -30.77 2.34 -23.18
C LYS A 348 -29.30 2.67 -22.95
N VAL A 349 -28.89 3.89 -23.31
CA VAL A 349 -27.57 4.41 -22.92
C VAL A 349 -27.68 4.94 -21.49
N GLU A 350 -26.88 4.38 -20.59
CA GLU A 350 -26.85 4.75 -19.17
C GLU A 350 -25.46 5.26 -18.78
N LEU A 351 -25.40 6.23 -17.87
CA LEU A 351 -24.15 6.68 -17.26
C LEU A 351 -23.79 5.75 -16.11
N THR A 352 -22.66 5.06 -16.21
CA THR A 352 -22.14 4.19 -15.15
C THR A 352 -21.03 4.91 -14.40
N PRO A 353 -21.15 5.08 -13.07
CA PRO A 353 -20.08 5.61 -12.22
C PRO A 353 -18.78 4.82 -12.33
N ARG A 354 -17.64 5.52 -12.23
CA ARG A 354 -16.29 4.93 -12.34
C ARG A 354 -15.67 4.52 -11.01
N GLY A 355 -16.46 4.48 -9.94
CA GLY A 355 -16.04 4.08 -8.60
C GLY A 355 -17.22 3.87 -7.67
N GLN A 356 -16.92 3.39 -6.46
CA GLN A 356 -17.90 3.25 -5.39
C GLN A 356 -18.40 4.63 -4.98
N LEU A 357 -19.73 4.80 -4.96
CA LEU A 357 -20.39 6.06 -4.62
C LEU A 357 -20.50 6.27 -3.10
N HIS A 358 -20.80 5.19 -2.38
CA HIS A 358 -20.93 5.17 -0.94
C HIS A 358 -20.55 3.80 -0.38
N LYS A 359 -20.29 3.74 0.92
CA LYS A 359 -20.10 2.49 1.67
C LYS A 359 -21.43 1.71 1.67
N GLU A 360 -21.31 0.40 1.77
CA GLU A 360 -22.46 -0.52 1.77
C GLU A 360 -23.32 -0.42 3.04
N THR A 361 -22.75 0.14 4.12
CA THR A 361 -23.46 0.31 5.40
C THR A 361 -24.48 1.43 5.30
N VAL A 362 -25.74 1.08 5.54
CA VAL A 362 -26.85 2.01 5.73
C VAL A 362 -27.03 2.30 7.21
N TYR A 363 -27.21 3.57 7.54
CA TYR A 363 -27.35 4.11 8.88
C TYR A 363 -28.79 4.59 9.11
N GLY A 364 -29.29 4.42 10.32
CA GLY A 364 -30.51 5.08 10.78
C GLY A 364 -30.18 6.45 11.36
N LYS A 365 -31.08 7.43 11.26
CA LYS A 365 -30.92 8.74 11.89
C LYS A 365 -31.66 8.75 13.22
N TYR A 366 -31.06 9.34 14.25
CA TYR A 366 -31.69 9.52 15.55
C TYR A 366 -31.37 10.91 16.10
N GLN A 367 -32.15 11.32 17.10
CA GLN A 367 -31.94 12.57 17.84
C GLN A 367 -31.57 12.25 19.28
N TYR A 368 -30.73 13.09 19.87
CA TYR A 368 -30.31 12.98 21.26
C TYR A 368 -30.16 14.37 21.88
N TYR A 369 -30.43 14.46 23.19
CA TYR A 369 -30.31 15.71 23.92
C TYR A 369 -28.84 16.02 24.21
N ILE A 370 -28.39 17.20 23.79
CA ILE A 370 -27.16 17.81 24.28
C ILE A 370 -27.50 18.73 25.43
N ASN A 371 -26.68 18.68 26.47
CA ASN A 371 -26.76 19.56 27.62
C ASN A 371 -25.46 20.36 27.71
N LYS A 372 -25.58 21.68 27.84
CA LYS A 372 -24.43 22.58 28.01
C LYS A 372 -24.75 23.65 29.04
N ASP A 373 -23.87 23.79 30.03
CA ASP A 373 -23.94 24.89 30.98
C ASP A 373 -23.32 26.14 30.34
N GLU A 374 -24.06 27.23 30.28
CA GLU A 374 -23.61 28.49 29.68
C GLU A 374 -23.89 29.66 30.63
N LYS A 375 -22.91 30.55 30.77
CA LYS A 375 -23.05 31.77 31.56
C LYS A 375 -23.88 32.81 30.81
N ILE A 376 -24.89 33.35 31.47
CA ILE A 376 -25.75 34.41 30.93
C ILE A 376 -24.91 35.65 30.64
N SER A 377 -24.99 36.13 29.40
CA SER A 377 -24.15 37.21 28.88
C SER A 377 -24.79 37.87 27.66
N ALA A 378 -24.10 38.86 27.08
CA ALA A 378 -24.45 39.52 25.82
C ALA A 378 -24.66 38.60 24.61
N LYS A 379 -24.41 37.29 24.73
CA LYS A 379 -24.67 36.29 23.68
C LYS A 379 -26.11 35.75 23.74
N PHE A 380 -26.84 35.89 24.84
CA PHE A 380 -28.17 35.30 25.03
C PHE A 380 -29.24 36.03 24.22
N ASN A 381 -29.30 35.74 22.92
CA ASN A 381 -30.40 36.12 22.04
C ASN A 381 -31.60 35.17 22.20
N GLU A 382 -32.71 35.50 21.54
CA GLU A 382 -33.93 34.71 21.57
C GLU A 382 -33.69 33.22 21.26
N GLU A 383 -32.85 32.93 20.25
CA GLU A 383 -32.51 31.56 19.88
C GLU A 383 -31.79 30.79 21.01
N ILE A 384 -30.82 31.42 21.69
CA ILE A 384 -30.10 30.80 22.81
C ILE A 384 -31.00 30.64 24.03
N ILE A 385 -31.83 31.64 24.35
CA ILE A 385 -32.78 31.57 25.46
C ILE A 385 -33.82 30.47 25.21
N SER A 386 -34.23 30.27 23.95
CA SER A 386 -35.19 29.21 23.60
C SER A 386 -34.69 27.80 23.97
N LYS A 387 -33.37 27.61 24.06
CA LYS A 387 -32.68 26.37 24.44
C LYS A 387 -32.51 26.21 25.95
N VAL A 388 -32.90 27.17 26.79
CA VAL A 388 -32.79 27.05 28.27
C VAL A 388 -33.72 25.94 28.77
N ALA A 389 -33.17 24.98 29.51
CA ALA A 389 -33.86 23.76 29.93
C ALA A 389 -34.98 24.03 30.96
N HIS A 390 -34.77 25.00 31.84
CA HIS A 390 -35.72 25.32 32.91
C HIS A 390 -36.79 26.32 32.40
N PRO A 391 -38.09 25.96 32.38
CA PRO A 391 -39.13 26.81 31.78
C PRO A 391 -39.24 28.20 32.41
N ILE A 392 -39.13 28.29 33.74
CA ILE A 392 -39.18 29.57 34.46
C ILE A 392 -38.02 30.49 34.05
N TYR A 393 -36.81 29.96 33.98
CA TYR A 393 -35.63 30.76 33.61
C TYR A 393 -35.73 31.23 32.17
N LYS A 394 -36.20 30.35 31.27
CA LYS A 394 -36.47 30.70 29.87
C LYS A 394 -37.45 31.88 29.77
N ASN A 395 -38.58 31.82 30.46
CA ASN A 395 -39.60 32.87 30.41
C ASN A 395 -39.08 34.20 30.97
N LEU A 396 -38.40 34.18 32.11
CA LEU A 396 -37.85 35.39 32.72
C LEU A 396 -36.74 36.03 31.88
N LEU A 397 -35.92 35.22 31.22
CA LEU A 397 -34.90 35.70 30.28
C LEU A 397 -35.54 36.30 29.02
N LEU A 398 -36.58 35.68 28.47
CA LEU A 398 -37.33 36.24 27.32
C LEU A 398 -38.01 37.55 27.70
N GLN A 399 -38.60 37.64 28.88
CA GLN A 399 -39.20 38.88 29.39
C GLN A 399 -38.16 39.98 29.55
N ARG A 400 -37.01 39.68 30.18
CA ARG A 400 -35.93 40.68 30.31
C ARG A 400 -35.40 41.11 28.93
N LEU A 401 -35.32 40.18 27.98
CA LEU A 401 -34.91 40.50 26.61
C LEU A 401 -35.91 41.44 25.93
N SER A 402 -37.22 41.20 26.06
CA SER A 402 -38.26 42.05 25.48
C SER A 402 -38.34 43.44 26.12
N GLU A 403 -38.16 43.54 27.44
CA GLU A 403 -38.06 44.81 28.18
C GLU A 403 -36.87 45.68 27.74
N ASN A 404 -35.87 45.09 27.07
CA ASN A 404 -34.65 45.77 26.62
C ASN A 404 -34.55 45.80 25.08
N GLU A 405 -35.68 45.99 24.41
CA GLU A 405 -35.78 46.15 22.94
C GLU A 405 -35.23 44.96 22.15
N ASN A 406 -35.27 43.75 22.73
CA ASN A 406 -34.70 42.53 22.16
C ASN A 406 -33.20 42.60 21.85
N ASP A 407 -32.43 43.48 22.52
CA ASP A 407 -30.97 43.57 22.39
C ASP A 407 -30.28 42.81 23.54
N PRO A 408 -29.61 41.67 23.28
CA PRO A 408 -28.92 40.89 24.30
C PRO A 408 -27.82 41.66 25.05
N LYS A 409 -27.17 42.63 24.40
CA LYS A 409 -26.15 43.47 25.05
C LYS A 409 -26.78 44.40 26.06
N LYS A 410 -27.97 44.94 25.77
CA LYS A 410 -28.73 45.77 26.72
C LYS A 410 -29.34 44.90 27.83
N ALA A 411 -29.88 43.74 27.50
CA ALA A 411 -30.60 42.87 28.43
C ALA A 411 -29.70 42.15 29.44
N PHE A 412 -28.45 41.80 29.07
CA PHE A 412 -27.59 40.91 29.89
C PHE A 412 -26.14 41.40 30.06
N ALA A 413 -25.84 42.66 29.70
CA ALA A 413 -24.52 43.25 29.89
C ALA A 413 -24.59 44.61 30.62
N GLY A 414 -23.42 45.16 30.96
CA GLY A 414 -23.29 46.46 31.61
C GLY A 414 -24.02 46.53 32.96
N LYS A 415 -25.08 47.34 33.04
CA LYS A 415 -25.91 47.51 34.23
C LYS A 415 -26.85 46.32 34.50
N ASN A 416 -27.16 45.53 33.46
CA ASN A 416 -28.10 44.40 33.52
C ASN A 416 -27.41 43.03 33.62
N VAL A 417 -26.11 43.01 33.99
CA VAL A 417 -25.44 41.76 34.38
C VAL A 417 -26.12 41.22 35.64
N LEU A 418 -26.36 39.91 35.72
CA LEU A 418 -27.10 39.30 36.85
C LEU A 418 -26.47 39.52 38.23
N THR A 419 -25.16 39.76 38.31
CA THR A 419 -24.49 40.16 39.56
C THR A 419 -24.89 41.54 40.06
N LYS A 420 -25.31 42.44 39.15
CA LYS A 420 -25.68 43.84 39.45
C LYS A 420 -27.18 44.06 39.46
N ASN A 421 -27.90 43.40 38.55
CA ASN A 421 -29.36 43.48 38.40
C ASN A 421 -29.91 42.04 38.28
N PRO A 422 -30.02 41.32 39.40
CA PRO A 422 -30.51 39.95 39.39
C PRO A 422 -31.96 39.88 38.93
N ILE A 423 -32.31 38.74 38.33
CA ILE A 423 -33.70 38.39 38.00
C ILE A 423 -34.22 37.54 39.15
N HIS A 424 -35.32 37.96 39.78
CA HIS A 424 -35.91 37.25 40.91
C HIS A 424 -36.90 36.18 40.43
N LEU A 425 -36.93 35.04 41.11
CA LEU A 425 -37.81 33.91 40.79
C LEU A 425 -39.17 34.00 41.49
N ASN A 426 -39.28 34.84 42.51
CA ASN A 426 -40.47 35.02 43.34
C ASN A 426 -40.73 36.49 43.67
N ASP A 427 -41.99 36.80 44.02
CA ASP A 427 -42.43 38.17 44.33
C ASP A 427 -41.80 38.70 45.64
N GLU A 428 -41.47 37.81 46.56
CA GLU A 428 -40.75 38.11 47.82
C GLU A 428 -39.26 38.42 47.60
N LYS A 429 -38.75 38.27 46.36
CA LYS A 429 -37.37 38.54 45.94
C LYS A 429 -36.28 37.78 46.71
N THR A 430 -36.63 36.68 47.38
CA THR A 430 -35.70 35.85 48.17
C THR A 430 -34.89 34.89 47.30
N GLU A 431 -35.37 34.54 46.09
CA GLU A 431 -34.67 33.65 45.17
C GLU A 431 -34.30 34.36 43.86
N THR A 432 -33.09 34.12 43.35
CA THR A 432 -32.57 34.73 42.13
C THR A 432 -32.17 33.70 41.09
N LEU A 433 -32.32 34.07 39.81
CA LEU A 433 -31.93 33.25 38.66
C LEU A 433 -30.40 33.08 38.65
N PRO A 434 -29.89 31.84 38.55
CA PRO A 434 -28.45 31.57 38.60
C PRO A 434 -27.70 32.17 37.40
N GLU A 435 -26.46 32.60 37.59
CA GLU A 435 -25.64 33.16 36.48
C GLU A 435 -25.35 32.16 35.36
N ILE A 436 -25.40 30.86 35.66
CA ILE A 436 -25.16 29.77 34.72
C ILE A 436 -26.47 29.01 34.57
N VAL A 437 -26.92 28.86 33.34
CA VAL A 437 -28.12 28.09 33.01
C VAL A 437 -27.75 26.93 32.11
N LYS A 438 -28.49 25.83 32.28
CA LYS A 438 -28.38 24.65 31.45
C LYS A 438 -29.16 24.85 30.16
N LEU A 439 -28.47 24.76 29.04
CA LEU A 439 -29.05 24.73 27.70
C LEU A 439 -29.25 23.28 27.28
N THR A 440 -30.41 22.96 26.72
CA THR A 440 -30.77 21.65 26.20
C THR A 440 -31.37 21.77 24.81
N TRP A 441 -30.80 21.06 23.83
CA TRP A 441 -31.32 20.97 22.47
C TRP A 441 -31.13 19.56 21.90
N LEU A 442 -31.87 19.24 20.85
CA LEU A 442 -31.70 18.00 20.11
C LEU A 442 -30.64 18.18 19.03
N GLU A 443 -29.68 17.26 18.99
CA GLU A 443 -28.81 17.08 17.83
C GLU A 443 -29.14 15.78 17.11
N GLU A 444 -28.86 15.77 15.82
CA GLU A 444 -29.04 14.60 14.97
C GLU A 444 -27.70 13.85 14.84
N ASP A 445 -27.76 12.53 14.88
CA ASP A 445 -26.62 11.67 14.59
C ASP A 445 -27.10 10.39 13.89
N TYR A 446 -26.15 9.61 13.40
CA TYR A 446 -26.42 8.40 12.66
C TYR A 446 -26.08 7.17 13.49
N SER A 447 -26.86 6.12 13.38
CA SER A 447 -26.74 4.89 14.16
C SER A 447 -26.68 3.65 13.28
N ILE A 448 -26.07 2.60 13.82
CA ILE A 448 -26.04 1.26 13.22
C ILE A 448 -26.27 0.20 14.27
N ARG A 449 -26.79 -0.96 13.84
CA ARG A 449 -26.90 -2.15 14.70
C ARG A 449 -25.70 -3.06 14.50
N LYS A 450 -25.01 -3.39 15.59
CA LYS A 450 -23.88 -4.32 15.61
C LYS A 450 -24.18 -5.53 16.48
N ASP A 451 -23.69 -6.68 16.05
CA ASP A 451 -23.74 -7.93 16.81
C ASP A 451 -22.79 -7.83 18.01
N ILE A 452 -23.20 -8.35 19.15
CA ILE A 452 -22.32 -8.43 20.31
C ILE A 452 -21.27 -9.51 20.04
N THR A 453 -20.06 -9.08 19.72
CA THR A 453 -18.91 -9.95 19.47
C THR A 453 -17.65 -9.36 20.09
N PRO A 454 -16.61 -10.17 20.37
CA PRO A 454 -15.35 -9.67 20.91
C PRO A 454 -14.70 -8.61 20.03
N ASP A 455 -14.88 -8.69 18.71
CA ASP A 455 -14.29 -7.74 17.76
C ASP A 455 -15.03 -6.39 17.72
N ASN A 456 -16.37 -6.42 17.82
CA ASN A 456 -17.19 -5.20 17.80
C ASN A 456 -17.12 -4.45 19.13
N PHE A 457 -17.02 -5.17 20.26
CA PHE A 457 -17.04 -4.62 21.63
C PHE A 457 -15.81 -5.03 22.42
N LYS A 458 -14.63 -4.73 21.86
CA LYS A 458 -13.34 -5.13 22.41
C LYS A 458 -12.89 -4.37 23.66
N ASP A 459 -13.46 -3.20 23.90
CA ASP A 459 -13.06 -2.31 24.98
C ASP A 459 -14.22 -1.41 25.45
N VAL A 460 -14.06 -0.79 26.62
CA VAL A 460 -15.03 0.16 27.19
C VAL A 460 -15.40 1.26 26.20
N LYS A 461 -14.44 1.80 25.43
CA LYS A 461 -14.69 2.89 24.46
C LYS A 461 -15.67 2.47 23.36
N THR A 462 -15.64 1.21 22.94
CA THR A 462 -16.61 0.68 21.96
C THR A 462 -17.99 0.45 22.57
N ILE A 463 -18.08 0.06 23.84
CA ILE A 463 -19.35 -0.13 24.57
C ILE A 463 -20.01 1.23 24.87
N GLU A 464 -19.22 2.26 25.19
CA GLU A 464 -19.72 3.62 25.42
C GLU A 464 -20.47 4.23 24.23
N LYS A 465 -20.25 3.70 23.02
CA LYS A 465 -20.96 4.13 21.81
C LYS A 465 -22.41 3.62 21.74
N ILE A 466 -22.80 2.68 22.59
CA ILE A 466 -24.17 2.15 22.64
C ILE A 466 -25.12 3.26 23.06
N LEU A 467 -26.22 3.41 22.32
CA LEU A 467 -27.19 4.49 22.55
C LEU A 467 -28.10 4.21 23.75
N ASP A 468 -28.46 2.94 23.96
CA ASP A 468 -29.28 2.53 25.09
C ASP A 468 -28.42 2.43 26.36
N GLU A 469 -28.64 3.35 27.29
CA GLU A 469 -27.90 3.42 28.56
C GLU A 469 -28.10 2.19 29.46
N GLY A 470 -29.27 1.54 29.40
CA GLY A 470 -29.52 0.31 30.15
C GLY A 470 -28.69 -0.85 29.62
N VAL A 471 -28.74 -1.05 28.30
CA VAL A 471 -27.93 -2.07 27.60
C VAL A 471 -26.45 -1.80 27.76
N LYS A 472 -26.01 -0.53 27.68
CA LYS A 472 -24.63 -0.12 27.92
C LYS A 472 -24.14 -0.58 29.30
N ARG A 473 -24.90 -0.29 30.37
CA ARG A 473 -24.55 -0.73 31.72
C ARG A 473 -24.46 -2.25 31.84
N ILE A 474 -25.38 -2.99 31.21
CA ILE A 474 -25.35 -4.46 31.20
C ILE A 474 -24.05 -4.97 30.55
N LEU A 475 -23.66 -4.43 29.40
CA LEU A 475 -22.45 -4.86 28.69
C LEU A 475 -21.16 -4.45 29.42
N LEU A 476 -21.10 -3.27 30.05
CA LEU A 476 -19.96 -2.87 30.87
C LEU A 476 -19.78 -3.78 32.09
N ARG A 477 -20.88 -4.09 32.79
CA ARG A 477 -20.86 -5.03 33.91
C ARG A 477 -20.38 -6.41 33.45
N ARG A 478 -20.93 -6.90 32.34
CA ARG A 478 -20.51 -8.18 31.74
C ARG A 478 -19.04 -8.19 31.36
N LEU A 479 -18.49 -7.12 30.81
CA LEU A 479 -17.07 -7.05 30.49
C LEU A 479 -16.21 -7.10 31.76
N ASN A 480 -16.65 -6.40 32.81
CA ASN A 480 -15.96 -6.39 34.11
C ASN A 480 -15.98 -7.75 34.81
N GLU A 481 -17.10 -8.51 34.72
CA GLU A 481 -17.22 -9.88 35.25
C GLU A 481 -16.19 -10.86 34.67
N PHE A 482 -15.62 -10.55 33.50
CA PHE A 482 -14.63 -11.39 32.80
C PHE A 482 -13.25 -10.72 32.74
N ASP A 483 -12.88 -9.95 33.77
CA ASP A 483 -11.58 -9.28 33.90
C ASP A 483 -11.23 -8.37 32.70
N ASN A 484 -12.24 -7.76 32.09
CA ASN A 484 -12.11 -6.97 30.86
C ASN A 484 -11.56 -7.75 29.65
N ASP A 485 -11.74 -9.07 29.62
CA ASP A 485 -11.43 -9.91 28.45
C ASP A 485 -12.68 -10.07 27.54
N PRO A 486 -12.75 -9.34 26.41
CA PRO A 486 -13.90 -9.38 25.51
C PRO A 486 -14.08 -10.75 24.84
N LYS A 487 -13.02 -11.56 24.70
CA LYS A 487 -13.14 -12.90 24.12
C LYS A 487 -13.95 -13.79 25.03
N LYS A 488 -13.69 -13.75 26.34
CA LYS A 488 -14.47 -14.53 27.30
C LYS A 488 -15.87 -13.96 27.50
N ALA A 489 -15.99 -12.63 27.56
CA ALA A 489 -17.27 -11.97 27.82
C ALA A 489 -18.32 -12.17 26.70
N PHE A 490 -17.89 -12.25 25.43
CA PHE A 490 -18.76 -12.12 24.26
C PHE A 490 -18.66 -13.23 23.19
N SER A 491 -17.88 -14.31 23.38
CA SER A 491 -17.76 -15.36 22.36
C SER A 491 -18.86 -16.43 22.38
N ASP A 492 -19.44 -16.74 23.54
CA ASP A 492 -20.35 -17.89 23.73
C ASP A 492 -21.75 -17.47 24.18
N LEU A 493 -22.38 -16.58 23.41
CA LEU A 493 -23.70 -16.01 23.75
C LEU A 493 -24.87 -16.99 23.58
N GLU A 494 -24.68 -18.12 22.91
CA GLU A 494 -25.72 -19.14 22.77
C GLU A 494 -25.82 -20.01 24.04
N LYS A 495 -24.69 -20.33 24.70
CA LYS A 495 -24.69 -21.04 25.98
C LYS A 495 -24.76 -20.11 27.19
N ASN A 496 -24.24 -18.90 27.07
CA ASN A 496 -24.22 -17.91 28.14
C ASN A 496 -24.78 -16.57 27.63
N PRO A 497 -26.12 -16.47 27.45
CA PRO A 497 -26.75 -15.30 26.88
C PRO A 497 -26.62 -14.06 27.77
N ILE A 498 -26.58 -12.89 27.14
CA ILE A 498 -26.72 -11.61 27.85
C ILE A 498 -28.21 -11.26 27.88
N TRP A 499 -28.80 -11.20 29.06
CA TRP A 499 -30.22 -10.95 29.22
C TRP A 499 -30.55 -9.46 29.31
N LEU A 500 -31.56 -9.04 28.55
CA LEU A 500 -32.28 -7.78 28.82
C LEU A 500 -33.34 -8.03 29.88
N ASN A 501 -34.05 -9.16 29.75
CA ASN A 501 -34.99 -9.66 30.72
C ASN A 501 -34.94 -11.20 30.70
N GLU A 502 -34.38 -11.78 31.76
CA GLU A 502 -34.17 -13.23 31.85
C GLU A 502 -35.48 -14.00 32.06
N GLU A 503 -36.39 -13.47 32.90
CA GLU A 503 -37.70 -14.08 33.17
C GLU A 503 -38.53 -14.26 31.89
N LYS A 504 -38.48 -13.26 30.99
CA LYS A 504 -39.15 -13.28 29.68
C LYS A 504 -38.30 -13.93 28.57
N ARG A 505 -37.10 -14.43 28.91
CA ARG A 505 -36.12 -15.00 27.97
C ARG A 505 -35.76 -14.07 26.81
N ILE A 506 -35.69 -12.78 27.07
CA ILE A 506 -35.32 -11.76 26.08
C ILE A 506 -33.82 -11.50 26.20
N SER A 507 -33.05 -12.09 25.29
CA SER A 507 -31.60 -11.90 25.20
C SER A 507 -31.21 -10.79 24.24
N ILE A 508 -30.08 -10.15 24.52
CA ILE A 508 -29.47 -9.11 23.70
C ILE A 508 -28.49 -9.78 22.75
N LYS A 509 -28.82 -9.82 21.46
CA LYS A 509 -27.91 -10.30 20.41
C LYS A 509 -27.23 -9.17 19.65
N ARG A 510 -27.92 -8.04 19.51
CA ARG A 510 -27.47 -6.87 18.72
C ARG A 510 -27.87 -5.58 19.39
N VAL A 511 -26.96 -4.62 19.39
CA VAL A 511 -27.15 -3.30 20.02
C VAL A 511 -26.99 -2.19 19.00
N THR A 512 -27.69 -1.09 19.24
CA THR A 512 -27.58 0.13 18.42
C THR A 512 -26.46 0.99 18.98
N ILE A 513 -25.53 1.38 18.11
CA ILE A 513 -24.40 2.25 18.45
C ILE A 513 -24.41 3.51 17.59
N SER A 514 -23.78 4.56 18.10
CA SER A 514 -23.43 5.75 17.31
C SER A 514 -22.52 5.37 16.13
N GLY A 515 -22.83 5.96 14.98
CA GLY A 515 -22.29 5.65 13.66
C GLY A 515 -21.33 6.72 13.14
N VAL A 516 -21.51 7.10 11.88
CA VAL A 516 -20.72 8.18 11.25
C VAL A 516 -21.32 9.53 11.60
N LYS A 517 -20.52 10.61 11.59
CA LYS A 517 -21.02 11.97 11.83
C LYS A 517 -21.68 12.63 10.62
N ASN A 518 -21.24 12.27 9.41
CA ASN A 518 -21.75 12.79 8.15
C ASN A 518 -22.22 11.63 7.27
N ALA A 519 -23.44 11.73 6.74
CA ALA A 519 -24.03 10.75 5.84
C ALA A 519 -25.03 11.44 4.88
N GLU A 520 -25.15 10.87 3.69
CA GLU A 520 -26.10 11.30 2.65
C GLU A 520 -27.28 10.33 2.62
N PHE A 521 -28.50 10.83 2.41
CA PHE A 521 -29.68 9.97 2.31
C PHE A 521 -29.82 9.39 0.89
N LEU A 522 -30.36 8.18 0.80
CA LEU A 522 -30.64 7.54 -0.51
C LEU A 522 -32.10 7.66 -0.92
N HIS A 523 -33.02 7.70 0.04
CA HIS A 523 -34.45 7.63 -0.23
C HIS A 523 -35.26 8.57 0.65
N TYR A 524 -36.53 8.75 0.27
CA TYR A 524 -37.55 9.37 1.10
C TYR A 524 -38.46 8.30 1.71
N LYS A 525 -38.89 8.55 2.94
CA LYS A 525 -39.78 7.67 3.70
C LYS A 525 -41.09 7.49 2.97
N LYS A 526 -41.56 6.26 2.91
CA LYS A 526 -42.83 5.89 2.27
C LYS A 526 -43.72 5.09 3.21
N ASP A 527 -45.03 5.21 3.02
CA ASP A 527 -46.01 4.34 3.65
C ASP A 527 -46.05 2.95 3.01
N HIS A 528 -46.89 2.06 3.53
CA HIS A 528 -47.06 0.70 3.01
C HIS A 528 -47.69 0.63 1.59
N PHE A 529 -48.25 1.73 1.08
CA PHE A 529 -48.76 1.85 -0.28
C PHE A 529 -47.73 2.47 -1.24
N GLY A 530 -46.59 2.96 -0.74
CA GLY A 530 -45.53 3.59 -1.51
C GLY A 530 -45.64 5.10 -1.66
N ASN A 531 -46.58 5.74 -0.96
CA ASN A 531 -46.72 7.21 -0.94
C ASN A 531 -45.68 7.83 0.00
N GLU A 532 -45.17 9.01 -0.36
CA GLU A 532 -44.19 9.73 0.44
C GLU A 532 -44.81 10.24 1.75
N ILE A 533 -44.08 10.09 2.86
CA ILE A 533 -44.47 10.64 4.16
C ILE A 533 -43.80 12.01 4.35
N LEU A 534 -44.60 12.99 4.73
CA LEU A 534 -44.17 14.36 4.98
C LEU A 534 -44.00 14.62 6.49
N ASP A 535 -43.14 15.58 6.83
CA ASP A 535 -43.01 16.11 8.18
C ASP A 535 -44.08 17.19 8.48
N ASP A 536 -44.03 17.76 9.69
CA ASP A 536 -44.98 18.79 10.15
C ASP A 536 -44.93 20.08 9.29
N ASN A 537 -43.87 20.27 8.51
CA ASN A 537 -43.69 21.40 7.59
C ASN A 537 -44.05 21.04 6.13
N GLY A 538 -44.57 19.84 5.89
CA GLY A 538 -44.91 19.35 4.55
C GLY A 538 -43.70 18.92 3.70
N GLN A 539 -42.52 18.73 4.30
CA GLN A 539 -41.31 18.30 3.60
C GLN A 539 -41.13 16.78 3.65
N LYS A 540 -40.54 16.20 2.61
CA LYS A 540 -40.29 14.76 2.53
C LYS A 540 -39.26 14.32 3.56
N ILE A 541 -39.54 13.23 4.27
CA ILE A 541 -38.62 12.73 5.30
C ILE A 541 -37.52 11.86 4.66
N SER A 542 -36.26 12.26 4.80
CA SER A 542 -35.09 11.49 4.34
C SER A 542 -34.84 10.22 5.16
N VAL A 543 -34.50 9.11 4.49
CA VAL A 543 -34.15 7.81 5.09
C VAL A 543 -32.98 7.13 4.35
N ASP A 544 -32.48 6.03 4.91
CA ASP A 544 -31.38 5.23 4.36
C ASP A 544 -30.09 6.03 4.15
N PHE A 545 -29.45 6.41 5.25
CA PHE A 545 -28.27 7.26 5.23
C PHE A 545 -27.00 6.46 4.96
N VAL A 546 -26.09 6.98 4.16
CA VAL A 546 -24.84 6.30 3.78
C VAL A 546 -23.64 7.24 3.85
N SER A 547 -22.49 6.69 4.20
CA SER A 547 -21.22 7.42 4.11
C SER A 547 -20.69 7.32 2.68
N THR A 548 -20.53 8.45 1.98
CA THR A 548 -20.01 8.50 0.60
C THR A 548 -18.60 7.91 0.49
N GLY A 549 -17.74 8.16 1.48
CA GLY A 549 -16.47 7.46 1.73
C GLY A 549 -15.36 7.68 0.69
N ASN A 550 -15.68 8.02 -0.55
CA ASN A 550 -14.77 8.21 -1.66
C ASN A 550 -14.82 9.65 -2.16
N ASN A 551 -13.74 10.41 -1.93
CA ASN A 551 -13.62 11.79 -2.39
C ASN A 551 -13.12 11.83 -3.84
N HIS A 552 -13.87 12.52 -4.71
CA HIS A 552 -13.46 12.72 -6.10
C HIS A 552 -12.34 13.76 -6.20
N HIS A 553 -12.50 14.89 -5.53
CA HIS A 553 -11.51 15.97 -5.50
C HIS A 553 -11.71 16.89 -4.29
N VAL A 554 -10.70 17.71 -4.01
CA VAL A 554 -10.81 18.89 -3.15
C VAL A 554 -10.54 20.12 -4.01
N ALA A 555 -11.42 21.12 -3.97
CA ALA A 555 -11.20 22.42 -4.58
C ALA A 555 -10.70 23.41 -3.52
N ILE A 556 -9.68 24.20 -3.85
CA ILE A 556 -9.07 25.19 -2.97
C ILE A 556 -9.38 26.60 -3.47
N TYR A 557 -9.82 27.45 -2.56
CA TYR A 557 -10.18 28.84 -2.79
C TYR A 557 -9.39 29.74 -1.85
N ARG A 558 -9.30 31.01 -2.18
CA ARG A 558 -8.78 32.07 -1.31
C ARG A 558 -9.93 33.02 -0.98
N ASP A 559 -10.18 33.26 0.30
CA ASP A 559 -11.17 34.26 0.73
C ASP A 559 -10.63 35.71 0.63
N GLU A 560 -11.48 36.70 0.84
CA GLU A 560 -11.11 38.13 0.81
C GLU A 560 -9.99 38.50 1.78
N LYS A 561 -9.83 37.74 2.87
CA LYS A 561 -8.78 37.94 3.87
C LYS A 561 -7.45 37.25 3.49
N GLY A 562 -7.42 36.58 2.34
CA GLY A 562 -6.25 35.85 1.85
C GLY A 562 -6.08 34.44 2.44
N ASN A 563 -7.03 33.95 3.24
CA ASN A 563 -6.96 32.60 3.81
C ASN A 563 -7.43 31.55 2.80
N LEU A 564 -6.82 30.38 2.86
CA LEU A 564 -7.21 29.27 2.02
C LEU A 564 -8.40 28.51 2.62
N GLN A 565 -9.41 28.28 1.78
CA GLN A 565 -10.63 27.55 2.09
C GLN A 565 -10.71 26.31 1.19
N GLU A 566 -11.33 25.24 1.69
CA GLU A 566 -11.50 24.00 0.93
C GLU A 566 -12.98 23.69 0.67
N ARG A 567 -13.24 23.01 -0.44
CA ARG A 567 -14.50 22.30 -0.70
C ARG A 567 -14.18 20.88 -1.12
N VAL A 568 -14.50 19.91 -0.28
CA VAL A 568 -14.37 18.48 -0.60
C VAL A 568 -15.61 18.05 -1.37
N VAL A 569 -15.42 17.36 -2.49
CA VAL A 569 -16.52 16.85 -3.32
C VAL A 569 -16.38 15.34 -3.42
N SER A 570 -17.41 14.62 -2.98
CA SER A 570 -17.43 13.17 -3.04
C SER A 570 -17.65 12.67 -4.47
N LEU A 571 -17.36 11.39 -4.74
CA LEU A 571 -17.72 10.79 -6.03
C LEU A 571 -19.23 10.72 -6.21
N PHE A 572 -19.98 10.58 -5.12
CA PHE A 572 -21.45 10.62 -5.12
C PHE A 572 -21.95 11.97 -5.66
N ASP A 573 -21.49 13.07 -5.07
CA ASP A 573 -21.88 14.43 -5.48
C ASP A 573 -21.42 14.71 -6.93
N ALA A 574 -20.20 14.29 -7.29
CA ALA A 574 -19.68 14.47 -8.63
C ALA A 574 -20.57 13.76 -9.69
N VAL A 575 -21.10 12.58 -9.38
CA VAL A 575 -22.03 11.86 -10.27
C VAL A 575 -23.38 12.55 -10.33
N GLN A 576 -23.90 13.05 -9.21
CA GLN A 576 -25.13 13.84 -9.19
C GLN A 576 -25.01 15.09 -10.07
N LEU A 577 -23.91 15.85 -9.93
CA LEU A 577 -23.64 17.03 -10.77
C LEU A 577 -23.61 16.67 -12.26
N VAL A 578 -22.91 15.59 -12.63
CA VAL A 578 -22.88 15.12 -14.03
C VAL A 578 -24.27 14.74 -14.54
N ASN A 579 -25.08 14.06 -13.72
CA ASN A 579 -26.44 13.67 -14.10
C ASN A 579 -27.37 14.90 -14.26
N SER A 580 -27.16 15.95 -13.48
CA SER A 580 -27.88 17.22 -13.58
C SER A 580 -27.36 18.14 -14.69
N GLY A 581 -26.26 17.78 -15.37
CA GLY A 581 -25.63 18.63 -16.39
C GLY A 581 -24.79 19.78 -15.82
N GLU A 582 -24.50 19.75 -14.52
CA GLU A 582 -23.74 20.78 -13.80
C GLU A 582 -22.22 20.53 -13.84
N PRO A 583 -21.39 21.58 -13.78
CA PRO A 583 -19.96 21.43 -13.72
C PRO A 583 -19.52 20.75 -12.41
N VAL A 584 -18.72 19.68 -12.53
CA VAL A 584 -18.19 18.94 -11.36
C VAL A 584 -17.27 19.81 -10.49
N ILE A 585 -16.57 20.76 -11.11
CA ILE A 585 -15.71 21.73 -10.42
C ILE A 585 -16.39 23.09 -10.51
N ASP A 586 -16.91 23.55 -9.39
CA ASP A 586 -17.55 24.85 -9.25
C ASP A 586 -16.51 25.93 -8.96
N LYS A 587 -16.00 26.58 -10.00
CA LYS A 587 -14.99 27.66 -9.87
C LYS A 587 -15.56 28.95 -9.30
N THR A 588 -16.89 29.08 -9.25
CA THR A 588 -17.62 30.29 -8.84
C THR A 588 -18.13 30.21 -7.40
N TYR A 589 -17.79 29.13 -6.69
CA TYR A 589 -18.23 28.92 -5.32
C TYR A 589 -17.84 30.08 -4.41
N ASN A 590 -18.85 30.68 -3.75
CA ASN A 590 -18.72 31.85 -2.87
C ASN A 590 -18.05 33.07 -3.53
N GLN A 591 -18.06 33.19 -4.86
CA GLN A 591 -17.49 34.35 -5.55
C GLN A 591 -18.16 35.67 -5.12
N GLY A 592 -19.45 35.65 -4.79
CA GLY A 592 -20.17 36.81 -4.23
C GLY A 592 -19.70 37.23 -2.83
N LEU A 593 -18.97 36.37 -2.12
CA LEU A 593 -18.29 36.67 -0.85
C LEU A 593 -16.79 36.99 -1.08
N GLY A 594 -16.42 37.30 -2.33
CA GLY A 594 -15.05 37.63 -2.76
C GLY A 594 -14.09 36.44 -2.80
N TRP A 595 -14.58 35.20 -2.84
CA TRP A 595 -13.70 34.02 -2.94
C TRP A 595 -13.12 33.86 -4.34
N GLN A 596 -11.83 33.53 -4.41
CA GLN A 596 -11.08 33.26 -5.63
C GLN A 596 -10.71 31.77 -5.72
N PHE A 597 -11.16 31.07 -6.77
CA PHE A 597 -10.71 29.71 -7.05
C PHE A 597 -9.21 29.66 -7.40
N LEU A 598 -8.47 28.71 -6.84
CA LEU A 598 -7.04 28.51 -7.11
C LEU A 598 -6.77 27.25 -7.94
N PHE A 599 -7.07 26.08 -7.38
CA PHE A 599 -6.81 24.80 -8.03
C PHE A 599 -7.65 23.68 -7.40
N THR A 600 -7.69 22.53 -8.07
CA THR A 600 -8.20 21.29 -7.50
C THR A 600 -7.08 20.31 -7.16
N MET A 601 -7.35 19.38 -6.26
CA MET A 601 -6.50 18.25 -5.93
C MET A 601 -7.27 16.95 -6.12
N LYS A 602 -6.75 16.08 -6.98
CA LYS A 602 -7.23 14.71 -7.20
C LYS A 602 -6.10 13.72 -7.00
N GLN A 603 -6.47 12.48 -6.67
CA GLN A 603 -5.48 11.40 -6.55
C GLN A 603 -4.66 11.26 -7.84
N ASN A 604 -3.34 11.14 -7.67
CA ASN A 604 -2.30 11.11 -8.72
C ASN A 604 -2.09 12.41 -9.50
N GLU A 605 -2.62 13.55 -9.05
CA GLU A 605 -2.13 14.86 -9.52
C GLU A 605 -0.85 15.24 -8.80
N TYR A 606 -0.08 16.16 -9.39
CA TYR A 606 1.28 16.45 -8.97
C TYR A 606 1.44 17.88 -8.50
N PHE A 607 2.28 18.03 -7.47
CA PHE A 607 2.62 19.30 -6.87
C PHE A 607 4.12 19.36 -6.61
N VAL A 608 4.72 20.52 -6.88
CA VAL A 608 6.11 20.82 -6.55
C VAL A 608 6.14 21.65 -5.27
N PHE A 609 6.92 21.19 -4.30
CA PHE A 609 7.10 21.83 -3.00
C PHE A 609 8.39 22.64 -2.96
N SER A 610 8.42 23.71 -2.17
CA SER A 610 9.69 24.32 -1.77
C SER A 610 10.42 23.42 -0.78
N ASN A 611 11.76 23.52 -0.75
CA ASN A 611 12.59 22.77 0.17
C ASN A 611 13.72 23.63 0.72
N GLU A 612 13.47 24.19 1.89
CA GLU A 612 14.37 25.08 2.64
C GLU A 612 15.74 24.44 2.91
N LYS A 613 15.80 23.12 3.18
CA LYS A 613 17.07 22.43 3.45
C LYS A 613 18.02 22.44 2.26
N THR A 614 17.45 22.45 1.05
CA THR A 614 18.22 22.48 -0.21
C THR A 614 18.27 23.86 -0.85
N GLY A 615 17.56 24.85 -0.29
CA GLY A 615 17.35 26.15 -0.91
C GLY A 615 16.50 26.11 -2.19
N PHE A 616 15.73 25.04 -2.43
CA PHE A 616 14.94 24.90 -3.65
C PHE A 616 13.62 25.68 -3.55
N ASN A 617 13.40 26.61 -4.48
CA ASN A 617 12.15 27.34 -4.63
C ASN A 617 11.56 27.12 -6.03
N PRO A 618 10.37 26.50 -6.16
CA PRO A 618 9.78 26.22 -7.46
C PRO A 618 9.34 27.48 -8.23
N LYS A 619 9.29 28.66 -7.59
CA LYS A 619 9.01 29.95 -8.24
C LYS A 619 10.24 30.59 -8.89
N GLU A 620 11.44 30.13 -8.55
CA GLU A 620 12.72 30.70 -9.02
C GLU A 620 13.36 29.88 -10.15
N ILE A 621 12.72 28.79 -10.56
CA ILE A 621 13.22 27.90 -11.60
C ILE A 621 12.17 27.69 -12.69
N ASP A 622 12.61 27.46 -13.93
CA ASP A 622 11.71 27.04 -14.99
C ASP A 622 11.36 25.56 -14.82
N LEU A 623 10.10 25.30 -14.45
CA LEU A 623 9.58 23.94 -14.27
C LEU A 623 9.27 23.22 -15.59
N LEU A 624 9.20 23.93 -16.72
CA LEU A 624 8.99 23.34 -18.05
C LEU A 624 10.31 22.93 -18.72
N ASP A 625 11.42 23.53 -18.30
CA ASP A 625 12.75 23.17 -18.78
C ASP A 625 13.17 21.77 -18.32
N ALA A 626 13.50 20.90 -19.28
CA ALA A 626 13.88 19.52 -19.04
C ALA A 626 15.20 19.40 -18.28
N GLU A 627 16.11 20.38 -18.37
CA GLU A 627 17.38 20.39 -17.65
C GLU A 627 17.19 20.50 -16.13
N ASN A 628 16.05 21.02 -15.69
CA ASN A 628 15.73 21.19 -14.27
C ASN A 628 15.12 19.93 -13.63
N LYS A 629 14.84 18.85 -14.38
CA LYS A 629 14.17 17.64 -13.85
C LYS A 629 14.88 17.03 -12.65
N LYS A 630 16.21 16.92 -12.66
CA LYS A 630 16.99 16.43 -11.53
C LYS A 630 16.80 17.26 -10.26
N LYS A 631 16.67 18.59 -10.38
CA LYS A 631 16.41 19.50 -9.26
C LYS A 631 14.95 19.42 -8.78
N ILE A 632 14.01 19.23 -9.70
CA ILE A 632 12.58 19.15 -9.43
C ILE A 632 12.19 17.81 -8.77
N SER A 633 12.79 16.71 -9.22
CA SER A 633 12.44 15.34 -8.83
C SER A 633 12.33 15.10 -7.31
N PRO A 634 13.30 15.52 -6.47
CA PRO A 634 13.20 15.37 -5.00
C PRO A 634 12.01 16.11 -4.38
N ASN A 635 11.53 17.16 -5.05
CA ASN A 635 10.50 18.07 -4.56
C ASN A 635 9.14 17.87 -5.24
N LEU A 636 9.03 16.85 -6.11
CA LEU A 636 7.82 16.51 -6.85
C LEU A 636 7.04 15.42 -6.12
N PHE A 637 5.82 15.76 -5.69
CA PHE A 637 4.96 14.86 -4.95
C PHE A 637 3.61 14.67 -5.66
N ARG A 638 3.12 13.44 -5.65
CA ARG A 638 1.78 13.11 -6.11
C ARG A 638 0.80 13.09 -4.95
N VAL A 639 -0.42 13.55 -5.18
CA VAL A 639 -1.53 13.39 -4.25
C VAL A 639 -1.87 11.91 -4.10
N GLN A 640 -1.79 11.41 -2.87
CA GLN A 640 -2.08 10.01 -2.54
C GLN A 640 -3.49 9.84 -1.97
N LYS A 641 -3.88 10.69 -1.01
CA LYS A 641 -5.19 10.67 -0.33
C LYS A 641 -5.64 12.10 -0.04
N ILE A 642 -6.95 12.30 -0.04
CA ILE A 642 -7.60 13.59 0.22
C ILE A 642 -8.86 13.41 1.07
N SER A 643 -9.01 14.26 2.06
CA SER A 643 -10.20 14.44 2.90
C SER A 643 -10.22 15.88 3.44
N SER A 644 -11.29 16.27 4.12
CA SER A 644 -11.38 17.60 4.73
C SER A 644 -10.22 17.80 5.70
N LYS A 645 -9.42 18.84 5.45
CA LYS A 645 -8.22 19.20 6.21
C LYS A 645 -7.28 18.01 6.42
N ASP A 646 -7.19 17.12 5.44
CA ASP A 646 -6.29 15.96 5.47
C ASP A 646 -5.85 15.65 4.04
N TYR A 647 -4.64 16.10 3.70
CA TYR A 647 -4.04 15.92 2.38
C TYR A 647 -2.72 15.17 2.53
N MET A 648 -2.63 14.03 1.84
CA MET A 648 -1.44 13.20 1.83
C MET A 648 -0.79 13.25 0.46
N PHE A 649 0.46 13.68 0.43
CA PHE A 649 1.30 13.66 -0.76
C PHE A 649 2.42 12.66 -0.58
N ASN A 650 2.74 11.92 -1.62
CA ASN A 650 3.83 10.95 -1.63
C ASN A 650 4.81 11.35 -2.73
N ASN A 651 6.11 11.26 -2.48
CA ASN A 651 7.10 11.60 -3.49
C ASN A 651 6.89 10.66 -4.69
N HIS A 652 6.96 11.19 -5.89
CA HIS A 652 6.66 10.44 -7.11
C HIS A 652 7.55 9.19 -7.32
N LEU A 653 8.73 9.13 -6.68
CA LEU A 653 9.63 7.98 -6.73
C LEU A 653 9.15 6.83 -5.84
N GLU A 654 8.30 7.09 -4.83
CA GLU A 654 7.96 6.10 -3.81
C GLU A 654 6.95 5.08 -4.31
N THR A 655 7.29 3.80 -4.16
CA THR A 655 6.43 2.69 -4.60
C THR A 655 5.41 2.25 -3.56
N VAL A 656 5.66 2.58 -2.29
CA VAL A 656 4.81 2.19 -1.16
C VAL A 656 3.91 3.36 -0.78
N ALA A 657 2.62 3.08 -0.61
CA ALA A 657 1.68 4.07 -0.14
C ALA A 657 1.93 4.38 1.35
N ILE A 658 1.91 5.66 1.72
CA ILE A 658 2.06 6.10 3.10
C ILE A 658 0.92 5.54 3.96
N SER A 659 1.28 4.79 4.99
CA SER A 659 0.38 4.15 5.96
C SER A 659 0.39 4.89 7.29
N GLY A 660 -0.60 4.61 8.14
CA GLY A 660 -0.64 5.17 9.51
C GLY A 660 0.53 4.71 10.38
N GLU A 661 1.16 3.58 10.07
CA GLU A 661 2.37 3.12 10.74
C GLU A 661 3.57 3.99 10.36
N ILE A 662 3.77 4.27 9.06
CA ILE A 662 4.85 5.15 8.58
C ILE A 662 4.74 6.53 9.24
N LEU A 663 3.53 7.09 9.34
CA LEU A 663 3.32 8.38 10.01
C LEU A 663 3.69 8.38 11.51
N LYS A 664 3.64 7.22 12.16
CA LYS A 664 3.97 7.07 13.58
C LYS A 664 5.46 6.79 13.80
N THR A 665 6.04 5.91 13.00
CA THR A 665 7.39 5.37 13.22
C THR A 665 8.48 6.07 12.41
N LYS A 666 8.12 6.81 11.36
CA LYS A 666 9.05 7.38 10.38
C LYS A 666 8.80 8.87 10.10
N LYS A 667 8.67 9.66 11.16
CA LYS A 667 8.34 11.10 11.08
C LYS A 667 9.45 11.92 10.40
N GLU A 668 10.69 11.48 10.53
CA GLU A 668 11.88 12.03 9.90
C GLU A 668 11.81 12.01 8.36
N LEU A 669 10.96 11.17 7.78
CA LEU A 669 10.76 11.05 6.33
C LEU A 669 9.77 12.10 5.77
N SER A 670 9.15 12.91 6.64
CA SER A 670 8.32 14.04 6.23
C SER A 670 9.15 15.10 5.49
N GLY A 671 8.63 15.60 4.37
CA GLY A 671 9.33 16.51 3.46
C GLY A 671 10.31 15.85 2.49
N VAL A 672 10.53 14.54 2.62
CA VAL A 672 11.44 13.79 1.75
C VAL A 672 10.69 12.69 1.01
N MET A 673 10.00 11.82 1.75
CA MET A 673 9.15 10.77 1.17
C MET A 673 7.71 11.21 1.04
N TYR A 674 7.21 12.02 1.98
CA TYR A 674 5.81 12.42 1.99
C TYR A 674 5.59 13.81 2.58
N HIS A 675 4.45 14.42 2.27
CA HIS A 675 3.92 15.53 3.03
C HIS A 675 2.54 15.16 3.56
N TYR A 676 2.35 15.35 4.87
CA TYR A 676 1.05 15.22 5.52
C TYR A 676 0.58 16.60 5.98
N ILE A 677 -0.47 17.13 5.36
CA ILE A 677 -0.97 18.48 5.60
C ILE A 677 -2.38 18.40 6.15
N GLN A 678 -2.58 19.02 7.33
CA GLN A 678 -3.86 19.00 8.04
C GLN A 678 -4.57 20.37 8.07
N THR A 679 -4.15 21.30 7.21
CA THR A 679 -4.76 22.63 7.12
C THR A 679 -4.59 23.20 5.71
N PRO A 680 -5.63 23.81 5.11
CA PRO A 680 -5.52 24.46 3.81
C PRO A 680 -4.41 25.51 3.75
N ALA A 681 -4.13 26.21 4.87
CA ALA A 681 -3.14 27.30 4.90
C ALA A 681 -1.72 26.86 4.45
N ARG A 682 -1.36 25.60 4.68
CA ARG A 682 -0.06 25.03 4.26
C ARG A 682 0.01 24.64 2.78
N LEU A 683 -1.06 24.86 2.01
CA LEU A 683 -1.10 24.67 0.55
C LEU A 683 -0.78 25.96 -0.22
N LYS A 684 -0.42 27.06 0.45
CA LYS A 684 -0.26 28.38 -0.18
C LYS A 684 0.89 28.44 -1.20
N ASP A 685 1.97 27.73 -0.96
CA ASP A 685 3.22 27.86 -1.74
C ASP A 685 3.54 26.64 -2.61
N ILE A 686 2.63 25.68 -2.72
CA ILE A 686 2.80 24.50 -3.58
C ILE A 686 2.35 24.83 -5.01
N ILE A 687 3.09 24.33 -6.00
CA ILE A 687 2.80 24.57 -7.42
C ILE A 687 2.23 23.31 -8.05
N LYS A 688 0.97 23.36 -8.51
CA LYS A 688 0.36 22.26 -9.28
C LYS A 688 1.05 22.12 -10.63
N VAL A 689 1.38 20.89 -11.02
CA VAL A 689 1.98 20.58 -12.32
C VAL A 689 1.32 19.37 -12.97
N ARG A 690 1.31 19.31 -14.30
CA ARG A 690 0.84 18.16 -15.08
C ARG A 690 1.99 17.48 -15.76
N LEU A 691 2.12 16.17 -15.55
CA LEU A 691 3.06 15.34 -16.27
C LEU A 691 2.39 14.64 -17.46
N ASN A 692 3.12 14.46 -18.56
CA ASN A 692 2.71 13.60 -19.67
C ASN A 692 3.09 12.12 -19.40
N HIS A 693 2.84 11.24 -20.38
CA HIS A 693 3.14 9.81 -20.26
C HIS A 693 4.64 9.48 -20.26
N LEU A 694 5.49 10.42 -20.67
CA LEU A 694 6.96 10.30 -20.67
C LEU A 694 7.60 10.87 -19.40
N GLY A 695 6.82 11.58 -18.57
CA GLY A 695 7.32 12.23 -17.35
C GLY A 695 7.74 13.68 -17.57
N ASP A 696 7.42 14.31 -18.70
CA ASP A 696 7.68 15.74 -18.88
C ASP A 696 6.58 16.57 -18.23
N ILE A 697 6.97 17.67 -17.60
CA ILE A 697 6.03 18.68 -17.12
C ILE A 697 5.53 19.44 -18.35
N VAL A 698 4.23 19.37 -18.62
CA VAL A 698 3.60 19.97 -19.80
C VAL A 698 2.68 21.15 -19.47
N LYS A 699 2.38 21.35 -18.18
CA LYS A 699 1.54 22.46 -17.73
C LYS A 699 1.80 22.77 -16.26
N ILE A 700 1.79 24.06 -15.91
CA ILE A 700 1.86 24.59 -14.55
C ILE A 700 0.49 25.22 -14.22
N GLY A 701 0.01 25.03 -13.00
CA GLY A 701 -1.30 25.50 -12.53
C GLY A 701 -2.46 24.54 -12.80
N GLU A 702 -3.69 25.03 -12.66
CA GLU A 702 -4.91 24.23 -12.84
C GLU A 702 -5.13 23.80 -14.30
N TYR A 703 -5.60 22.56 -14.52
CA TYR A 703 -5.75 21.98 -15.84
C TYR A 703 -6.95 21.06 -16.05
#